data_AF-A0A7G7YMC3-F1
#
_entry.id   AF-A0A7G7YMC3-F1
#
_cell.length_a   1.000
_cell.length_b   1.000
_cell.length_c   1.000
_cell.angle_alpha   90.00
_cell.angle_beta   90.00
_cell.angle_gamma   90.00
#
_symmetry.space_group_name_H-M   'P 1'
#
loop_
_entity.id
_entity.type
_entity.pdbx_description
1 polymer ?
#
loop_
_entity_poly.entity_id
_entity_poly.type
_entity_poly.pdbx_seq_one_letter_code
_entity_poly.pdbx_strand_id
1 'polypeptide(L)'
;MTRTTASQALDNDPLRHDVEASVDAAIRRAEKWLEVTETSKSTKQLATMVHDPNGVEFTFAFVDRVARPEDNTVAAREFAKIANPFHKKVGTPSFMSLLDTFLLTAGSIAAPLLPSVVMPIARSYLRRTVGHLVLDAGSQALDDMLDKAKEEGFRLNLNLLGEAVLGEAEAQRRLDDIINLLKNPRVDYVSVKASSVCSQLNHWDLEGSTQRLKDRLRPLYRQAMSRSPHPFINMDMEEYKDLELTLKLFTELLSEEEFLELEAGIVLQAYLPDTFDALQRLAHFAAERRGRGGARIKVRLVKGANLSMERVDSEIHDWPQAPYLTKAEVDANYVRLLDWILRPEHADNLRVGVASHNLYHVGLAHELSVLRGVEQQLDIEMLQGMAPAQAAAVRDVVGNLILYTPVVKKENFDVAVSYLVRRLEENGAQQNFLYALFSEASTESDSPGLTPMQSQEQRFRHSVRDRWTTFAGRRRTQNRLEEEASKAGCQSDSIPGNFVNEPDTDPVLPANRAWAQKILSPESDPGPAHSPLITDTATIDTAVERCAAAGETWSHKSGTERAELLDRVADALANNRSKLIAAAVFEAGKTIAETDPEVSEAIDFARYYAESARQLDHVRGSVFTPYKTVVVTPPWNFPIAIPIGGCLAALAAGGAVILKPAPQVLRIAEVLIQCMREAGVSEDLVQLLNADEADAGQRLVSHPEVESVILTGASDTAKLFRGWRPKMVINAETSGKNAIIVTPAADPDLAVADIFKSAYGHAGQKCSAASLIITVGSIGKSQRFIGQLVDAVKSIKVGPGTDISTWMNGIIEQPGEKLLRGLTQLDKGETWLVKPEKLNEEGTLWSPGLRDNVQPGSWFHTHECFGPVAGIMHADSLEQAIEWQNSTGYGLTGGIHTIDVEESAFWRERVEVGNAYIERGITGAIVQRQSFGGWKNSAIGNGAKAGGPNYVAQQGRWTEGDINELLSSTLPTHITQLLREIRGVSSPALSKADHTWLRRAAESDAHAMSTEFGIEHDKTALVVESNVFRYRPLLEPLRVRVHYDATPRSVLRLRLAAAACGTELDITAAHDVAESLGELGTAMRIISDADFAEEVSTAASARIRSIGSAPDELYEAAVISGSTILDQDVLADGHRELLPMLLEQAISTTEHRFGYIHGLTP
;
A
#
# COMPACT_ATOMS: atom_id res chain seq x y z
N MET A 1 -13.56 28.14 14.42
CA MET A 1 -14.54 29.20 14.73
C MET A 1 -15.95 28.64 14.54
N THR A 2 -16.79 28.68 15.56
CA THR A 2 -18.13 28.06 15.57
C THR A 2 -19.14 28.81 14.70
N ARG A 3 -20.06 28.08 14.04
CA ARG A 3 -21.16 28.50 13.13
C ARG A 3 -21.86 29.85 13.41
N THR A 4 -21.83 30.34 14.64
CA THR A 4 -22.55 31.51 15.12
C THR A 4 -21.97 32.85 14.66
N THR A 5 -20.66 32.97 14.41
CA THR A 5 -20.04 34.26 14.03
C THR A 5 -20.15 34.58 12.53
N ALA A 6 -20.13 33.58 11.65
CA ALA A 6 -20.29 33.77 10.21
C ALA A 6 -21.73 34.21 9.84
N SER A 7 -22.74 33.64 10.53
CA SER A 7 -24.16 33.98 10.31
C SER A 7 -24.48 35.46 10.65
N GLN A 8 -23.89 36.01 11.71
CA GLN A 8 -24.12 37.42 12.09
C GLN A 8 -23.37 38.42 11.20
N ALA A 9 -22.21 38.04 10.64
CA ALA A 9 -21.48 38.85 9.68
C ALA A 9 -22.19 38.90 8.31
N LEU A 10 -22.80 37.79 7.88
CA LEU A 10 -23.58 37.70 6.64
C LEU A 10 -24.89 38.51 6.69
N ASP A 11 -25.50 38.69 7.87
CA ASP A 11 -26.76 39.42 7.99
C ASP A 11 -26.65 40.93 7.71
N ASN A 12 -25.44 41.49 7.84
CA ASN A 12 -25.14 42.90 7.57
C ASN A 12 -24.34 43.13 6.27
N ASP A 13 -24.08 42.08 5.49
CA ASP A 13 -23.33 42.18 4.22
C ASP A 13 -24.23 42.73 3.09
N PRO A 14 -23.92 43.91 2.52
CA PRO A 14 -24.72 44.51 1.46
C PRO A 14 -24.73 43.68 0.16
N LEU A 15 -23.75 42.80 -0.05
CA LEU A 15 -23.59 41.98 -1.26
C LEU A 15 -24.21 40.57 -1.13
N ARG A 16 -24.87 40.26 0.00
CA ARG A 16 -25.31 38.90 0.36
C ARG A 16 -26.31 38.27 -0.62
N HIS A 17 -27.10 39.10 -1.31
CA HIS A 17 -28.15 38.68 -2.25
C HIS A 17 -27.71 38.77 -3.71
N ASP A 18 -26.48 39.20 -3.98
CA ASP A 18 -26.00 39.42 -5.35
C ASP A 18 -25.94 38.11 -6.14
N VAL A 19 -25.54 37.01 -5.49
CA VAL A 19 -25.51 35.69 -6.13
C VAL A 19 -26.91 35.28 -6.55
N GLU A 20 -27.90 35.37 -5.66
CA GLU A 20 -29.30 35.11 -5.94
C GLU A 20 -29.83 35.99 -7.09
N ALA A 21 -29.48 37.29 -7.08
CA ALA A 21 -29.88 38.23 -8.12
C ALA A 21 -29.25 37.90 -9.50
N SER A 22 -28.04 37.34 -9.51
CA SER A 22 -27.35 36.92 -10.74
C SER A 22 -27.81 35.57 -11.29
N VAL A 23 -28.56 34.75 -10.56
CA VAL A 23 -28.94 33.38 -10.98
C VAL A 23 -29.65 33.36 -12.33
N ASP A 24 -30.72 34.13 -12.49
CA ASP A 24 -31.51 34.09 -13.73
C ASP A 24 -30.75 34.70 -14.92
N ALA A 25 -29.86 35.67 -14.66
CA ALA A 25 -28.96 36.20 -15.69
C ALA A 25 -27.92 35.17 -16.11
N ALA A 26 -27.34 34.45 -15.15
CA ALA A 26 -26.37 33.39 -15.39
C ALA A 26 -26.98 32.22 -16.18
N ILE A 27 -28.22 31.84 -15.90
CA ILE A 27 -28.94 30.79 -16.63
C ILE A 27 -29.19 31.23 -18.08
N ARG A 28 -29.74 32.42 -18.31
CA ARG A 28 -29.93 32.96 -19.67
C ARG A 28 -28.60 33.06 -20.43
N ARG A 29 -27.52 33.42 -19.74
CA ARG A 29 -26.17 33.47 -20.32
C ARG A 29 -25.70 32.08 -20.75
N ALA A 30 -25.85 31.09 -19.88
CA ALA A 30 -25.50 29.71 -20.16
C ALA A 30 -26.32 29.14 -21.32
N GLU A 31 -27.64 29.37 -21.36
CA GLU A 31 -28.52 28.99 -22.46
C GLU A 31 -28.05 29.58 -23.79
N LYS A 32 -27.71 30.86 -23.83
CA LYS A 32 -27.18 31.50 -25.04
C LYS A 32 -25.85 30.91 -25.51
N TRP A 33 -24.97 30.51 -24.59
CA TRP A 33 -23.72 29.83 -24.96
C TRP A 33 -23.96 28.39 -25.44
N LEU A 34 -25.02 27.73 -24.94
CA LEU A 34 -25.43 26.39 -25.36
C LEU A 34 -26.09 26.36 -26.75
N GLU A 35 -26.71 27.46 -27.19
CA GLU A 35 -27.30 27.58 -28.54
C GLU A 35 -26.27 27.43 -29.67
N VAL A 36 -24.97 27.62 -29.38
CA VAL A 36 -23.91 27.49 -30.38
C VAL A 36 -23.65 26.02 -30.69
N THR A 37 -23.96 25.61 -31.92
CA THR A 37 -23.77 24.23 -32.37
C THR A 37 -22.30 23.89 -32.56
N GLU A 38 -21.83 22.85 -31.89
CA GLU A 38 -20.49 22.31 -32.10
C GLU A 38 -20.40 21.62 -33.48
N THR A 39 -19.50 22.12 -34.32
CA THR A 39 -19.30 21.61 -35.69
C THR A 39 -18.03 20.77 -35.83
N SER A 40 -17.16 20.75 -34.80
CA SER A 40 -15.95 19.95 -34.80
C SER A 40 -16.24 18.43 -34.81
N LYS A 41 -15.66 17.75 -35.80
CA LYS A 41 -15.74 16.28 -35.92
C LYS A 41 -15.02 15.56 -34.78
N SER A 42 -13.90 16.10 -34.29
CA SER A 42 -13.13 15.51 -33.19
C SER A 42 -13.88 15.63 -31.86
N THR A 43 -14.52 16.76 -31.61
CA THR A 43 -15.34 16.96 -30.40
C THR A 43 -16.56 16.03 -30.38
N LYS A 44 -17.20 15.79 -31.53
CA LYS A 44 -18.29 14.80 -31.63
C LYS A 44 -17.82 13.38 -31.37
N GLN A 45 -16.62 13.00 -31.82
CA GLN A 45 -16.05 11.68 -31.53
C GLN A 45 -15.73 11.51 -30.03
N LEU A 46 -15.17 12.55 -29.41
CA LEU A 46 -14.89 12.56 -27.97
C LEU A 46 -16.19 12.44 -27.16
N ALA A 47 -17.23 13.19 -27.54
CA ALA A 47 -18.57 13.11 -26.98
C ALA A 47 -19.15 11.68 -27.04
N THR A 48 -19.12 11.04 -28.21
CA THR A 48 -19.60 9.65 -28.36
C THR A 48 -18.78 8.66 -27.53
N MET A 49 -17.47 8.89 -27.39
CA MET A 49 -16.58 8.05 -26.57
C MET A 49 -16.88 8.18 -25.07
N VAL A 50 -17.21 9.37 -24.60
CA VAL A 50 -17.60 9.65 -23.19
C VAL A 50 -18.98 9.06 -22.84
N HIS A 51 -19.87 8.90 -23.83
CA HIS A 51 -21.23 8.39 -23.65
C HIS A 51 -21.38 6.87 -23.77
N ASP A 52 -20.40 6.17 -24.32
CA ASP A 52 -20.40 4.72 -24.43
C ASP A 52 -19.56 4.13 -23.30
N PRO A 53 -20.14 3.47 -22.27
CA PRO A 53 -19.38 2.82 -21.21
C PRO A 53 -18.35 1.82 -21.75
N ASN A 54 -18.70 1.09 -22.81
CA ASN A 54 -17.77 0.17 -23.48
C ASN A 54 -16.72 0.94 -24.30
N GLY A 55 -17.03 2.16 -24.73
CA GLY A 55 -16.11 3.06 -25.43
C GLY A 55 -15.03 3.62 -24.53
N VAL A 56 -15.39 4.08 -23.32
CA VAL A 56 -14.43 4.51 -22.29
C VAL A 56 -13.55 3.35 -21.88
N GLU A 57 -14.13 2.20 -21.55
CA GLU A 57 -13.40 1.00 -21.13
C GLU A 57 -12.45 0.49 -22.23
N PHE A 58 -12.92 0.38 -23.47
CA PHE A 58 -12.09 -0.03 -24.59
C PHE A 58 -10.93 0.94 -24.81
N THR A 59 -11.20 2.24 -24.76
CA THR A 59 -10.19 3.28 -24.96
C THR A 59 -9.15 3.20 -23.86
N PHE A 60 -9.59 3.12 -22.61
CA PHE A 60 -8.73 2.93 -21.44
C PHE A 60 -7.84 1.70 -21.59
N ALA A 61 -8.43 0.53 -21.82
CA ALA A 61 -7.70 -0.72 -21.98
C ALA A 61 -6.73 -0.67 -23.17
N PHE A 62 -7.15 -0.11 -24.30
CA PHE A 62 -6.28 0.03 -25.46
C PHE A 62 -5.11 0.96 -25.18
N VAL A 63 -5.35 2.12 -24.57
CA VAL A 63 -4.28 3.07 -24.36
C VAL A 63 -3.30 2.54 -23.30
N ASP A 64 -3.80 1.94 -22.21
CA ASP A 64 -2.97 1.45 -21.12
C ASP A 64 -2.24 0.14 -21.44
N ARG A 65 -2.89 -0.82 -22.13
CA ARG A 65 -2.32 -2.16 -22.40
C ARG A 65 -1.72 -2.30 -23.80
N VAL A 66 -2.02 -1.40 -24.74
CA VAL A 66 -1.54 -1.48 -26.14
C VAL A 66 -0.63 -0.32 -26.50
N ALA A 67 -0.97 0.91 -26.12
CA ALA A 67 -0.17 2.08 -26.49
C ALA A 67 1.04 2.28 -25.58
N ARG A 68 0.89 2.01 -24.27
CA ARG A 68 1.95 2.21 -23.25
C ARG A 68 3.12 1.22 -23.34
N PRO A 69 2.94 -0.12 -23.49
CA PRO A 69 4.07 -1.03 -23.46
C PRO A 69 5.09 -0.71 -24.55
N GLU A 70 6.38 -0.67 -24.23
CA GLU A 70 7.44 -0.37 -25.20
C GLU A 70 7.59 -1.51 -26.23
N ASP A 71 7.45 -2.76 -25.78
CA ASP A 71 7.59 -3.96 -26.59
C ASP A 71 6.40 -4.17 -27.53
N ASN A 72 6.67 -4.17 -28.83
CA ASN A 72 5.66 -4.39 -29.86
C ASN A 72 5.00 -5.78 -29.76
N THR A 73 5.70 -6.79 -29.24
CA THR A 73 5.19 -8.15 -29.10
C THR A 73 4.14 -8.23 -27.99
N VAL A 74 4.45 -7.61 -26.84
CA VAL A 74 3.53 -7.52 -25.69
C VAL A 74 2.31 -6.70 -26.09
N ALA A 75 2.55 -5.51 -26.66
CA ALA A 75 1.48 -4.65 -27.16
C ALA A 75 0.59 -5.34 -28.21
N ALA A 76 1.17 -6.19 -29.08
CA ALA A 76 0.41 -6.95 -30.08
C ALA A 76 -0.45 -8.07 -29.48
N ARG A 77 0.05 -8.77 -28.45
CA ARG A 77 -0.74 -9.78 -27.72
C ARG A 77 -1.91 -9.13 -27.01
N GLU A 78 -1.67 -8.02 -26.32
CA GLU A 78 -2.70 -7.24 -25.64
C GLU A 78 -3.71 -6.67 -26.64
N PHE A 79 -3.25 -6.18 -27.79
CA PHE A 79 -4.15 -5.73 -28.85
C PHE A 79 -5.05 -6.86 -29.36
N ALA A 80 -4.50 -8.07 -29.54
CA ALA A 80 -5.30 -9.23 -29.90
C ALA A 80 -6.35 -9.56 -28.81
N LYS A 81 -6.00 -9.52 -27.52
CA LYS A 81 -6.95 -9.78 -26.42
C LYS A 81 -8.08 -8.74 -26.37
N ILE A 82 -7.78 -7.46 -26.65
CA ILE A 82 -8.74 -6.36 -26.53
C ILE A 82 -9.63 -6.20 -27.77
N ALA A 83 -9.12 -6.48 -28.96
CA ALA A 83 -9.77 -6.13 -30.22
C ALA A 83 -10.21 -7.32 -31.08
N ASN A 84 -9.70 -8.54 -30.83
CA ASN A 84 -10.04 -9.70 -31.65
C ASN A 84 -11.44 -10.24 -31.29
N PRO A 85 -12.38 -10.31 -32.24
CA PRO A 85 -13.76 -10.76 -31.97
C PRO A 85 -13.87 -12.19 -31.43
N PHE A 86 -12.84 -13.02 -31.59
CA PHE A 86 -12.82 -14.39 -31.04
C PHE A 86 -12.32 -14.46 -29.58
N HIS A 87 -11.70 -13.40 -29.06
CA HIS A 87 -11.12 -13.34 -27.71
C HIS A 87 -11.62 -12.15 -26.88
N LYS A 88 -12.47 -11.32 -27.46
CA LYS A 88 -12.91 -10.05 -26.87
C LYS A 88 -13.75 -10.26 -25.62
N LYS A 89 -13.37 -9.61 -24.52
CA LYS A 89 -14.21 -9.46 -23.31
C LYS A 89 -15.00 -8.14 -23.27
N VAL A 90 -14.54 -7.11 -23.99
CA VAL A 90 -15.14 -5.76 -24.01
C VAL A 90 -16.04 -5.58 -25.24
N GLY A 91 -17.18 -4.90 -25.12
CA GLY A 91 -18.07 -4.59 -26.25
C GLY A 91 -17.37 -3.80 -27.37
N THR A 92 -17.86 -3.87 -28.62
CA THR A 92 -17.33 -3.01 -29.71
C THR A 92 -17.85 -1.59 -29.54
N PRO A 93 -16.96 -0.59 -29.36
CA PRO A 93 -17.39 0.78 -29.20
C PRO A 93 -18.28 1.25 -30.35
N SER A 94 -19.40 1.87 -30.00
CA SER A 94 -20.39 2.43 -30.91
C SER A 94 -19.85 3.61 -31.74
N PHE A 95 -18.76 4.26 -31.29
CA PHE A 95 -18.15 5.40 -31.98
C PHE A 95 -17.28 5.01 -33.18
N MET A 96 -16.93 3.73 -33.36
CA MET A 96 -16.06 3.30 -34.45
C MET A 96 -16.84 3.10 -35.75
N SER A 97 -16.31 3.60 -36.87
CA SER A 97 -16.92 3.32 -38.17
C SER A 97 -16.80 1.84 -38.53
N LEU A 98 -17.62 1.36 -39.48
CA LEU A 98 -17.51 -0.01 -40.00
C LEU A 98 -16.10 -0.31 -40.56
N LEU A 99 -15.46 0.70 -41.15
CA LEU A 99 -14.10 0.58 -41.68
C LEU A 99 -13.06 0.53 -40.55
N ASP A 100 -13.19 1.36 -39.52
CA ASP A 100 -12.30 1.31 -38.35
C ASP A 100 -12.44 -0.02 -37.62
N THR A 101 -13.67 -0.53 -37.47
CA THR A 101 -13.94 -1.84 -36.86
C THR A 101 -13.30 -2.97 -37.66
N PHE A 102 -13.38 -2.92 -39.00
CA PHE A 102 -12.72 -3.89 -39.87
C PHE A 102 -11.19 -3.81 -39.75
N LEU A 103 -10.60 -2.61 -39.80
CA LEU A 103 -9.16 -2.41 -39.66
C LEU A 103 -8.65 -2.84 -38.29
N LEU A 104 -9.40 -2.55 -37.23
CA LEU A 104 -9.08 -2.94 -35.86
C LEU A 104 -9.13 -4.46 -35.70
N THR A 105 -10.16 -5.11 -36.25
CA THR A 105 -10.30 -6.57 -36.27
C THR A 105 -9.16 -7.22 -37.05
N ALA A 106 -8.93 -6.80 -38.30
CA ALA A 106 -7.86 -7.33 -39.14
C ALA A 106 -6.48 -7.10 -38.51
N GLY A 107 -6.26 -5.92 -37.95
CA GLY A 107 -5.05 -5.55 -37.21
C GLY A 107 -4.85 -6.45 -35.99
N SER A 108 -5.88 -6.68 -35.18
CA SER A 108 -5.81 -7.54 -33.98
C SER A 108 -5.48 -9.01 -34.30
N ILE A 109 -5.92 -9.50 -35.46
CA ILE A 109 -5.60 -10.86 -35.95
C ILE A 109 -4.17 -10.92 -36.50
N ALA A 110 -3.73 -9.88 -37.20
CA ALA A 110 -2.40 -9.81 -37.79
C ALA A 110 -1.30 -9.43 -36.78
N ALA A 111 -1.64 -8.73 -35.70
CA ALA A 111 -0.68 -8.16 -34.75
C ALA A 111 0.26 -9.22 -34.12
N PRO A 112 -0.22 -10.39 -33.67
CA PRO A 112 0.67 -11.43 -33.14
C PRO A 112 1.66 -11.98 -34.19
N LEU A 113 1.32 -11.92 -35.48
CA LEU A 113 2.17 -12.42 -36.58
C LEU A 113 3.19 -11.37 -37.06
N LEU A 114 2.81 -10.09 -37.07
CA LEU A 114 3.62 -8.98 -37.57
C LEU A 114 3.66 -7.79 -36.60
N PRO A 115 4.11 -7.98 -35.34
CA PRO A 115 4.03 -6.96 -34.29
C PRO A 115 4.79 -5.68 -34.66
N SER A 116 5.98 -5.82 -35.25
CA SER A 116 6.82 -4.69 -35.66
C SER A 116 6.26 -3.85 -36.82
N VAL A 117 5.21 -4.32 -37.49
CA VAL A 117 4.53 -3.57 -38.57
C VAL A 117 3.20 -3.01 -38.06
N VAL A 118 2.39 -3.84 -37.40
CA VAL A 118 1.04 -3.46 -36.96
C VAL A 118 1.09 -2.46 -35.82
N MET A 119 1.97 -2.65 -34.82
CA MET A 119 1.98 -1.79 -33.64
C MET A 119 2.40 -0.34 -33.92
N PRO A 120 3.43 -0.06 -34.73
CA PRO A 120 3.72 1.31 -35.15
C PRO A 120 2.56 1.99 -35.88
N ILE A 121 1.81 1.26 -36.72
CA ILE A 121 0.63 1.79 -37.41
C ILE A 121 -0.49 2.08 -36.40
N ALA A 122 -0.77 1.16 -35.47
CA ALA A 122 -1.77 1.32 -34.43
C ALA A 122 -1.46 2.51 -33.51
N ARG A 123 -0.21 2.65 -33.04
CA ARG A 123 0.25 3.79 -32.24
C ARG A 123 0.20 5.10 -33.03
N SER A 124 0.55 5.09 -34.32
CA SER A 124 0.45 6.28 -35.18
C SER A 124 -1.01 6.69 -35.41
N TYR A 125 -1.92 5.74 -35.57
CA TYR A 125 -3.36 6.02 -35.66
C TYR A 125 -3.86 6.63 -34.36
N LEU A 126 -3.54 6.03 -33.21
CA LEU A 126 -3.89 6.58 -31.89
C LEU A 126 -3.35 8.00 -31.71
N ARG A 127 -2.06 8.23 -31.99
CA ARG A 127 -1.44 9.57 -31.98
C ARG A 127 -2.18 10.56 -32.87
N ARG A 128 -2.66 10.17 -34.04
CA ARG A 128 -3.44 11.06 -34.91
C ARG A 128 -4.82 11.36 -34.34
N THR A 129 -5.45 10.37 -33.70
CA THR A 129 -6.80 10.50 -33.13
C THR A 129 -6.78 11.33 -31.84
N VAL A 130 -5.81 11.13 -30.93
CA VAL A 130 -5.71 11.87 -29.67
C VAL A 130 -4.74 13.06 -29.71
N GLY A 131 -3.91 13.20 -30.75
CA GLY A 131 -2.86 14.22 -30.83
C GLY A 131 -3.37 15.66 -30.98
N HIS A 132 -4.67 15.87 -31.17
CA HIS A 132 -5.28 17.20 -31.04
C HIS A 132 -5.44 17.64 -29.58
N LEU A 133 -5.37 16.70 -28.63
CA LEU A 133 -5.48 16.92 -27.18
C LEU A 133 -4.12 17.07 -26.50
N VAL A 134 -3.02 16.67 -27.15
CA VAL A 134 -1.65 16.70 -26.57
C VAL A 134 -0.65 17.07 -27.66
N LEU A 135 0.10 18.15 -27.46
CA LEU A 135 1.06 18.66 -28.44
C LEU A 135 2.51 18.33 -28.11
N ASP A 136 3.37 18.33 -29.13
CA ASP A 136 4.82 18.15 -28.99
C ASP A 136 5.54 19.44 -28.53
N ALA A 137 6.20 19.37 -27.37
CA ALA A 137 6.94 20.46 -26.76
C ALA A 137 8.17 20.85 -27.60
N GLY A 138 8.12 22.03 -28.24
CA GLY A 138 9.21 22.55 -29.09
C GLY A 138 9.03 22.32 -30.59
N SER A 139 7.84 21.88 -31.02
CA SER A 139 7.52 21.70 -32.43
C SER A 139 7.01 22.99 -33.09
N GLN A 140 7.16 23.10 -34.41
CA GLN A 140 6.50 24.16 -35.21
C GLN A 140 4.98 24.16 -35.00
N ALA A 141 4.37 23.00 -34.74
CA ALA A 141 2.94 22.89 -34.48
C ALA A 141 2.50 23.59 -33.18
N LEU A 142 3.36 23.61 -32.15
CA LEU A 142 3.09 24.39 -30.93
C LEU A 142 3.15 25.89 -31.22
N ASP A 143 4.15 26.34 -31.98
CA ASP A 143 4.28 27.74 -32.40
C ASP A 143 3.08 28.20 -33.25
N ASP A 144 2.68 27.39 -34.23
CA ASP A 144 1.50 27.66 -35.07
C ASP A 144 0.21 27.72 -34.23
N MET A 145 0.08 26.86 -33.21
CA MET A 145 -1.06 26.90 -32.30
C MET A 145 -1.05 28.15 -31.41
N LEU A 146 0.12 28.54 -30.89
CA LEU A 146 0.27 29.76 -30.08
C LEU A 146 -0.11 31.00 -30.89
N ASP A 147 0.36 31.09 -32.14
CA ASP A 147 0.03 32.20 -33.04
C ASP A 147 -1.46 32.22 -33.37
N LYS A 148 -2.03 31.07 -33.75
CA LYS A 148 -3.45 30.95 -34.05
C LYS A 148 -4.32 31.28 -32.85
N ALA A 149 -3.99 30.77 -31.66
CA ALA A 149 -4.73 31.07 -30.44
C ALA A 149 -4.70 32.56 -30.14
N LYS A 150 -3.55 33.22 -30.31
CA LYS A 150 -3.40 34.66 -30.14
C LYS A 150 -4.21 35.47 -31.16
N GLU A 151 -4.21 35.06 -32.43
CA GLU A 151 -5.06 35.66 -33.48
C GLU A 151 -6.55 35.52 -33.15
N GLU A 152 -6.95 34.39 -32.58
CA GLU A 152 -8.30 34.12 -32.10
C GLU A 152 -8.59 34.72 -30.71
N GLY A 153 -7.68 35.50 -30.12
CA GLY A 153 -7.91 36.16 -28.83
C GLY A 153 -7.93 35.24 -27.61
N PHE A 154 -7.34 34.04 -27.71
CA PHE A 154 -7.10 33.13 -26.60
C PHE A 154 -5.67 33.24 -26.07
N ARG A 155 -5.49 32.94 -24.78
CA ARG A 155 -4.17 32.65 -24.19
C ARG A 155 -4.04 31.17 -23.93
N LEU A 156 -2.83 30.61 -24.02
CA LEU A 156 -2.58 29.20 -23.74
C LEU A 156 -1.81 29.04 -22.43
N ASN A 157 -2.33 28.24 -21.52
CA ASN A 157 -1.63 27.77 -20.33
C ASN A 157 -0.97 26.44 -20.66
N LEU A 158 0.35 26.46 -20.83
CA LEU A 158 1.10 25.25 -21.17
C LEU A 158 1.42 24.46 -19.90
N ASN A 159 0.99 23.19 -19.85
CA ASN A 159 1.42 22.24 -18.82
C ASN A 159 2.26 21.13 -19.44
N LEU A 160 3.51 21.00 -19.00
CA LEU A 160 4.44 19.98 -19.49
C LEU A 160 4.21 18.64 -18.79
N LEU A 161 3.61 17.72 -19.53
CA LEU A 161 3.51 16.30 -19.18
C LEU A 161 4.85 15.59 -19.45
N GLY A 162 5.06 14.49 -18.72
CA GLY A 162 6.23 13.62 -18.86
C GLY A 162 6.23 12.59 -17.75
N GLU A 163 7.28 11.76 -17.70
CA GLU A 163 7.44 10.65 -16.74
C GLU A 163 7.23 11.07 -15.28
N ALA A 164 6.91 10.09 -14.43
CA ALA A 164 6.84 10.31 -13.00
C ALA A 164 8.19 10.82 -12.45
N VAL A 165 8.14 11.83 -11.59
CA VAL A 165 9.35 12.42 -10.98
C VAL A 165 9.72 11.64 -9.72
N LEU A 166 10.38 10.50 -9.93
CA LEU A 166 10.83 9.60 -8.85
C LEU A 166 12.26 9.91 -8.37
N GLY A 167 13.05 10.60 -9.20
CA GLY A 167 14.42 11.00 -8.91
C GLY A 167 14.72 12.46 -9.29
N GLU A 168 15.83 12.96 -8.79
CA GLU A 168 16.22 14.36 -8.89
C GLU A 168 16.75 14.73 -10.28
N ALA A 169 17.26 13.77 -11.06
CA ALA A 169 17.66 14.05 -12.44
C ALA A 169 16.43 14.30 -13.33
N GLU A 170 15.35 13.51 -13.20
CA GLU A 170 14.09 13.78 -13.91
C GLU A 170 13.46 15.09 -13.44
N ALA A 171 13.47 15.38 -12.13
CA ALA A 171 12.98 16.64 -11.59
C ALA A 171 13.70 17.85 -12.21
N GLN A 172 15.04 17.78 -12.32
CA GLN A 172 15.84 18.82 -12.95
C GLN A 172 15.55 18.94 -14.45
N ARG A 173 15.46 17.82 -15.18
CA ARG A 173 15.10 17.82 -16.62
C ARG A 173 13.75 18.49 -16.85
N ARG A 174 12.74 18.14 -16.05
CA ARG A 174 11.40 18.73 -16.14
C ARG A 174 11.43 20.24 -15.92
N LEU A 175 12.16 20.69 -14.90
CA LEU A 175 12.33 22.12 -14.62
C LEU A 175 13.02 22.85 -15.77
N ASP A 176 14.11 22.29 -16.31
CA ASP A 176 14.85 22.87 -17.44
C ASP A 176 13.98 22.98 -18.69
N ASP A 177 13.14 21.98 -18.95
CA ASP A 177 12.19 21.99 -20.07
C ASP A 177 11.12 23.09 -19.91
N ILE A 178 10.58 23.28 -18.71
CA ILE A 178 9.64 24.36 -18.42
C ILE A 178 10.31 25.73 -18.60
N ILE A 179 11.55 25.88 -18.13
CA ILE A 179 12.35 27.10 -18.34
C ILE A 179 12.54 27.35 -19.84
N ASN A 180 12.80 26.30 -20.63
CA ASN A 180 12.95 26.42 -22.08
C ASN A 180 11.65 26.79 -22.79
N LEU A 181 10.50 26.27 -22.34
CA LEU A 181 9.20 26.75 -22.82
C LEU A 181 9.01 28.25 -22.53
N LEU A 182 9.42 28.71 -21.34
CA LEU A 182 9.29 30.11 -20.94
C LEU A 182 10.24 31.06 -21.67
N LYS A 183 11.33 30.55 -22.26
CA LYS A 183 12.21 31.30 -23.15
C LYS A 183 11.58 31.55 -24.53
N ASN A 184 10.60 30.75 -24.96
CA ASN A 184 9.88 31.01 -26.19
C ASN A 184 9.04 32.30 -26.03
N PRO A 185 9.29 33.36 -26.83
CA PRO A 185 8.61 34.64 -26.68
C PRO A 185 7.11 34.58 -26.99
N ARG A 186 6.62 33.50 -27.62
CA ARG A 186 5.20 33.25 -27.88
C ARG A 186 4.46 32.68 -26.66
N VAL A 187 5.20 32.15 -25.69
CA VAL A 187 4.63 31.53 -24.48
C VAL A 187 4.45 32.59 -23.40
N ASP A 188 3.21 32.77 -22.95
CA ASP A 188 2.83 33.80 -21.98
C ASP A 188 2.32 33.22 -20.65
N TYR A 189 2.18 31.90 -20.54
CA TYR A 189 1.68 31.20 -19.34
C TYR A 189 2.18 29.76 -19.29
N VAL A 190 2.80 29.36 -18.17
CA VAL A 190 3.12 27.96 -17.85
C VAL A 190 2.55 27.53 -16.50
N SER A 191 2.17 26.26 -16.37
CA SER A 191 1.83 25.64 -15.07
C SER A 191 2.91 24.64 -14.64
N VAL A 192 3.20 24.61 -13.33
CA VAL A 192 4.21 23.74 -12.72
C VAL A 192 3.71 23.20 -11.38
N LYS A 193 4.09 21.97 -11.03
CA LYS A 193 3.73 21.34 -9.74
C LYS A 193 4.95 21.19 -8.86
N ALA A 194 4.76 21.24 -7.54
CA ALA A 194 5.84 21.00 -6.58
C ALA A 194 6.49 19.62 -6.79
N SER A 195 5.67 18.58 -6.93
CA SER A 195 6.09 17.20 -7.20
C SER A 195 6.81 17.01 -8.53
N SER A 196 6.69 17.95 -9.48
CA SER A 196 7.42 17.91 -10.75
C SER A 196 8.82 18.53 -10.68
N VAL A 197 9.14 19.25 -9.60
CA VAL A 197 10.39 20.01 -9.44
C VAL A 197 11.29 19.41 -8.37
N CYS A 198 10.72 18.63 -7.46
CA CYS A 198 11.43 17.85 -6.44
C CYS A 198 10.81 16.46 -6.36
N SER A 199 11.63 15.41 -6.47
CA SER A 199 11.19 14.04 -6.23
C SER A 199 11.06 13.74 -4.74
N GLN A 200 10.36 12.68 -4.34
CA GLN A 200 10.43 12.18 -2.94
C GLN A 200 10.21 13.27 -1.86
N LEU A 201 9.24 14.16 -2.05
CA LEU A 201 8.92 15.22 -1.08
C LEU A 201 8.50 14.60 0.25
N ASN A 202 9.09 15.09 1.35
CA ASN A 202 8.82 14.56 2.68
C ASN A 202 7.82 15.46 3.40
N HIS A 203 6.60 14.96 3.58
CA HIS A 203 5.50 15.74 4.18
C HIS A 203 5.62 15.90 5.71
N TRP A 204 6.50 15.13 6.37
CA TRP A 204 6.89 15.39 7.75
C TRP A 204 7.79 16.62 7.86
N ASP A 205 8.64 16.86 6.86
CA ASP A 205 9.56 17.99 6.74
C ASP A 205 8.99 19.10 5.82
N LEU A 206 7.95 19.79 6.29
CA LEU A 206 7.33 20.88 5.53
C LEU A 206 8.32 22.01 5.24
N GLU A 207 9.17 22.38 6.21
CA GLU A 207 10.12 23.50 6.09
C GLU A 207 11.25 23.17 5.11
N GLY A 208 11.92 22.02 5.26
CA GLY A 208 13.00 21.63 4.37
C GLY A 208 12.52 21.33 2.96
N SER A 209 11.34 20.71 2.80
CA SER A 209 10.70 20.53 1.49
C SER A 209 10.38 21.86 0.82
N THR A 210 9.84 22.84 1.58
CA THR A 210 9.57 24.20 1.08
C THR A 210 10.86 24.87 0.61
N GLN A 211 11.92 24.82 1.41
CA GLN A 211 13.19 25.43 1.07
C GLN A 211 13.80 24.82 -0.19
N ARG A 212 13.77 23.48 -0.33
CA ARG A 212 14.28 22.78 -1.51
C ARG A 212 13.54 23.18 -2.79
N LEU A 213 12.21 23.31 -2.69
CA LEU A 213 11.37 23.78 -3.79
C LEU A 213 11.67 25.24 -4.17
N LYS A 214 11.83 26.14 -3.19
CA LYS A 214 12.22 27.54 -3.44
C LYS A 214 13.55 27.61 -4.18
N ASP A 215 14.57 26.90 -3.69
CA ASP A 215 15.91 26.89 -4.29
C ASP A 215 15.87 26.51 -5.78
N ARG A 216 15.01 25.54 -6.15
CA ARG A 216 14.84 25.09 -7.53
C ARG A 216 13.93 25.96 -8.38
N LEU A 217 12.92 26.60 -7.80
CA LEU A 217 11.96 27.41 -8.55
C LEU A 217 12.48 28.83 -8.84
N ARG A 218 13.40 29.37 -8.05
CA ARG A 218 13.98 30.72 -8.29
C ARG A 218 14.48 30.92 -9.73
N PRO A 219 15.24 30.00 -10.35
CA PRO A 219 15.61 30.10 -11.77
C PRO A 219 14.42 30.27 -12.74
N LEU A 220 13.32 29.53 -12.52
CA LEU A 220 12.12 29.64 -13.36
C LEU A 220 11.45 31.01 -13.19
N TYR A 221 11.33 31.50 -11.96
CA TYR A 221 10.73 32.80 -11.68
C TYR A 221 11.60 33.96 -12.20
N ARG A 222 12.93 33.85 -12.12
CA ARG A 222 13.88 34.78 -12.77
C ARG A 222 13.72 34.79 -14.28
N GLN A 223 13.50 33.61 -14.90
CA GLN A 223 13.25 33.53 -16.34
C GLN A 223 11.97 34.28 -16.73
N ALA A 224 10.91 34.25 -15.91
CA ALA A 224 9.73 35.10 -16.14
C ALA A 224 10.08 36.59 -16.06
N MET A 225 10.77 37.01 -15.01
CA MET A 225 11.15 38.42 -14.80
C MET A 225 12.03 38.99 -15.92
N SER A 226 12.77 38.15 -16.63
CA SER A 226 13.64 38.57 -17.74
C SER A 226 12.88 39.14 -18.96
N ARG A 227 11.56 38.96 -19.03
CA ARG A 227 10.71 39.40 -20.16
C ARG A 227 9.71 40.46 -19.70
N SER A 228 9.39 41.42 -20.57
CA SER A 228 8.32 42.41 -20.35
C SER A 228 7.33 42.39 -21.52
N PRO A 229 6.02 42.16 -21.28
CA PRO A 229 5.41 41.81 -19.99
C PRO A 229 5.92 40.46 -19.45
N HIS A 230 5.91 40.29 -18.13
CA HIS A 230 6.29 39.03 -17.50
C HIS A 230 5.31 37.92 -17.92
N PRO A 231 5.79 36.76 -18.41
CA PRO A 231 4.94 35.59 -18.59
C PRO A 231 4.49 35.07 -17.23
N PHE A 232 3.35 34.39 -17.22
CA PHE A 232 2.68 33.97 -16.01
C PHE A 232 3.12 32.55 -15.60
N ILE A 233 3.43 32.35 -14.32
CA ILE A 233 3.72 31.02 -13.74
C ILE A 233 2.59 30.67 -12.78
N ASN A 234 2.00 29.50 -12.95
CA ASN A 234 0.96 28.96 -12.07
C ASN A 234 1.45 27.72 -11.32
N MET A 235 1.26 27.70 -10.00
CA MET A 235 1.50 26.53 -9.16
C MET A 235 0.26 25.63 -9.16
N ASP A 236 0.39 24.47 -9.78
CA ASP A 236 -0.64 23.43 -9.84
C ASP A 236 -0.59 22.53 -8.61
N MET A 237 -1.75 21.95 -8.27
CA MET A 237 -1.93 21.01 -7.16
C MET A 237 -2.73 19.79 -7.63
N GLU A 238 -2.38 18.61 -7.11
CA GLU A 238 -3.07 17.35 -7.43
C GLU A 238 -3.63 16.69 -6.17
N GLU A 239 -2.79 16.41 -5.18
CA GLU A 239 -3.12 15.63 -3.99
C GLU A 239 -3.35 16.53 -2.76
N TYR A 240 -4.12 16.06 -1.78
CA TYR A 240 -4.40 16.82 -0.55
C TYR A 240 -3.12 17.18 0.21
N LYS A 241 -2.13 16.27 0.20
CA LYS A 241 -0.81 16.48 0.81
C LYS A 241 -0.02 17.66 0.21
N ASP A 242 -0.37 18.10 -1.00
CA ASP A 242 0.28 19.24 -1.67
C ASP A 242 -0.26 20.59 -1.19
N LEU A 243 -1.44 20.65 -0.57
CA LEU A 243 -2.14 21.91 -0.25
C LEU A 243 -1.30 22.85 0.61
N GLU A 244 -0.94 22.43 1.81
CA GLU A 244 -0.22 23.31 2.73
C GLU A 244 1.21 23.61 2.24
N LEU A 245 1.87 22.62 1.63
CA LEU A 245 3.21 22.77 1.05
C LEU A 245 3.21 23.81 -0.08
N THR A 246 2.26 23.73 -1.00
CA THR A 246 2.17 24.64 -2.15
C THR A 246 1.76 26.05 -1.71
N LEU A 247 0.83 26.17 -0.75
CA LEU A 247 0.46 27.47 -0.16
C LEU A 247 1.66 28.17 0.49
N LYS A 248 2.40 27.45 1.34
CA LYS A 248 3.58 27.98 2.02
C LYS A 248 4.68 28.36 1.02
N LEU A 249 5.01 27.46 0.09
CA LEU A 249 5.95 27.73 -0.99
C LEU A 249 5.60 29.00 -1.77
N PHE A 250 4.34 29.11 -2.23
CA PHE A 250 3.90 30.22 -3.06
C PHE A 250 3.96 31.56 -2.31
N THR A 251 3.47 31.59 -1.07
CA THR A 251 3.44 32.82 -0.25
C THR A 251 4.84 33.27 0.16
N GLU A 252 5.73 32.35 0.53
CA GLU A 252 7.11 32.69 0.86
C GLU A 252 7.92 33.14 -0.34
N LEU A 253 7.86 32.41 -1.46
CA LEU A 253 8.63 32.74 -2.66
C LEU A 253 8.23 34.12 -3.20
N LEU A 254 6.93 34.44 -3.23
CA LEU A 254 6.44 35.75 -3.68
C LEU A 254 6.58 36.88 -2.64
N SER A 255 7.02 36.55 -1.42
CA SER A 255 7.37 37.53 -0.39
C SER A 255 8.82 38.02 -0.50
N GLU A 256 9.67 37.27 -1.19
CA GLU A 256 11.06 37.65 -1.46
C GLU A 256 11.11 38.95 -2.26
N GLU A 257 12.01 39.86 -1.90
CA GLU A 257 12.14 41.18 -2.55
C GLU A 257 12.34 41.04 -4.08
N GLU A 258 13.07 40.00 -4.49
CA GLU A 258 13.33 39.68 -5.90
C GLU A 258 12.04 39.51 -6.71
N PHE A 259 11.00 38.88 -6.14
CA PHE A 259 9.76 38.53 -6.88
C PHE A 259 8.57 39.39 -6.48
N LEU A 260 8.77 40.49 -5.77
CA LEU A 260 7.68 41.33 -5.24
C LEU A 260 6.80 41.92 -6.35
N GLU A 261 7.38 42.25 -7.51
CA GLU A 261 6.67 42.82 -8.67
C GLU A 261 6.14 41.78 -9.67
N LEU A 262 6.38 40.48 -9.45
CA LEU A 262 5.95 39.42 -10.36
C LEU A 262 4.50 39.00 -10.07
N GLU A 263 3.61 39.05 -11.06
CA GLU A 263 2.27 38.45 -10.94
C GLU A 263 2.35 36.95 -11.24
N ALA A 264 1.92 36.10 -10.29
CA ALA A 264 1.94 34.65 -10.41
C ALA A 264 0.68 34.01 -9.82
N GLY A 265 0.47 32.72 -10.10
CA GLY A 265 -0.76 32.00 -9.81
C GLY A 265 -0.61 30.76 -8.95
N ILE A 266 -1.70 30.37 -8.30
CA ILE A 266 -1.83 29.13 -7.54
C ILE A 266 -3.22 28.51 -7.76
N VAL A 267 -3.30 27.18 -7.79
CA VAL A 267 -4.57 26.45 -7.85
C VAL A 267 -5.19 26.30 -6.47
N LEU A 268 -6.52 26.40 -6.42
CA LEU A 268 -7.32 25.94 -5.29
C LEU A 268 -8.44 25.02 -5.78
N GLN A 269 -8.63 23.89 -5.09
CA GLN A 269 -9.56 22.84 -5.49
C GLN A 269 -10.83 22.89 -4.63
N ALA A 270 -11.96 23.26 -5.23
CA ALA A 270 -13.23 23.45 -4.53
C ALA A 270 -13.84 22.15 -3.95
N TYR A 271 -13.37 20.97 -4.37
CA TYR A 271 -13.76 19.71 -3.78
C TYR A 271 -13.23 19.51 -2.36
N LEU A 272 -12.26 20.32 -1.91
CA LEU A 272 -11.77 20.33 -0.54
C LEU A 272 -12.54 21.39 0.26
N PRO A 273 -13.13 21.04 1.41
CA PRO A 273 -13.86 21.99 2.24
C PRO A 273 -12.97 23.04 2.91
N ASP A 274 -11.69 22.75 3.17
CA ASP A 274 -10.69 23.66 3.74
C ASP A 274 -10.05 24.60 2.70
N THR A 275 -10.39 24.45 1.42
CA THR A 275 -10.05 25.43 0.38
C THR A 275 -10.64 26.81 0.67
N PHE A 276 -11.76 26.90 1.41
CA PHE A 276 -12.32 28.18 1.82
C PHE A 276 -11.35 28.95 2.73
N ASP A 277 -10.80 28.28 3.75
CA ASP A 277 -9.79 28.88 4.64
C ASP A 277 -8.50 29.21 3.88
N ALA A 278 -8.09 28.36 2.93
CA ALA A 278 -6.94 28.63 2.07
C ALA A 278 -7.12 29.89 1.19
N LEU A 279 -8.32 30.09 0.63
CA LEU A 279 -8.65 31.27 -0.17
C LEU A 279 -8.61 32.54 0.68
N GLN A 280 -9.11 32.48 1.90
CA GLN A 280 -9.05 33.61 2.85
C GLN A 280 -7.60 33.97 3.20
N ARG A 281 -6.75 32.97 3.47
CA ARG A 281 -5.31 33.18 3.71
C ARG A 281 -4.61 33.84 2.51
N LEU A 282 -4.90 33.37 1.28
CA LEU A 282 -4.31 33.94 0.06
C LEU A 282 -4.81 35.36 -0.21
N ALA A 283 -6.09 35.66 0.04
CA ALA A 283 -6.63 37.02 -0.09
C ALA A 283 -5.98 37.99 0.90
N HIS A 284 -5.75 37.56 2.15
CA HIS A 284 -5.02 38.33 3.14
C HIS A 284 -3.57 38.58 2.72
N PHE A 285 -2.85 37.53 2.33
CA PHE A 285 -1.49 37.63 1.79
C PHE A 285 -1.40 38.58 0.59
N ALA A 286 -2.36 38.49 -0.34
CA ALA A 286 -2.42 39.37 -1.50
C ALA A 286 -2.55 40.84 -1.10
N ALA A 287 -3.40 41.16 -0.13
CA ALA A 287 -3.58 42.52 0.37
C ALA A 287 -2.29 43.04 1.04
N GLU A 288 -1.64 42.24 1.88
CA GLU A 288 -0.35 42.60 2.51
C GLU A 288 0.75 42.84 1.46
N ARG A 289 0.85 41.95 0.48
CA ARG A 289 1.82 42.06 -0.62
C ARG A 289 1.61 43.35 -1.42
N ARG A 290 0.36 43.70 -1.72
CA ARG A 290 0.01 44.95 -2.42
C ARG A 290 0.29 46.18 -1.57
N GLY A 291 0.05 46.11 -0.26
CA GLY A 291 0.42 47.16 0.69
C GLY A 291 1.93 47.44 0.73
N ARG A 292 2.77 46.44 0.44
CA ARG A 292 4.23 46.56 0.28
C ARG A 292 4.67 47.04 -1.10
N GLY A 293 3.75 47.38 -2.01
CA GLY A 293 4.03 47.79 -3.38
C GLY A 293 4.19 46.64 -4.37
N GLY A 294 3.88 45.40 -3.98
CA GLY A 294 3.99 44.24 -4.87
C GLY A 294 2.89 44.13 -5.93
N ALA A 295 3.06 43.17 -6.83
CA ALA A 295 2.05 42.82 -7.82
C ALA A 295 0.84 42.10 -7.20
N ARG A 296 -0.18 41.86 -8.02
CA ARG A 296 -1.29 40.98 -7.65
C ARG A 296 -0.84 39.52 -7.62
N ILE A 297 -1.66 38.67 -7.04
CA ILE A 297 -1.61 37.23 -7.29
C ILE A 297 -2.87 36.81 -8.06
N LYS A 298 -2.88 35.58 -8.55
CA LYS A 298 -4.10 34.98 -9.11
C LYS A 298 -4.38 33.61 -8.51
N VAL A 299 -5.64 33.33 -8.19
CA VAL A 299 -6.10 32.02 -7.77
C VAL A 299 -6.89 31.37 -8.89
N ARG A 300 -6.45 30.21 -9.36
CA ARG A 300 -7.22 29.39 -10.30
C ARG A 300 -8.13 28.44 -9.52
N LEU A 301 -9.43 28.69 -9.57
CA LEU A 301 -10.46 27.86 -8.93
C LEU A 301 -10.86 26.72 -9.85
N VAL A 302 -10.46 25.50 -9.49
CA VAL A 302 -10.89 24.25 -10.13
C VAL A 302 -11.86 23.52 -9.21
N LYS A 303 -12.66 22.58 -9.74
CA LYS A 303 -13.43 21.67 -8.88
C LYS A 303 -12.50 20.69 -8.16
N GLY A 304 -11.65 19.97 -8.89
CA GLY A 304 -10.75 18.95 -8.36
C GLY A 304 -10.64 17.81 -9.36
N ALA A 305 -9.49 17.13 -9.40
CA ALA A 305 -9.13 16.19 -10.47
C ALA A 305 -8.59 14.85 -9.96
N ASN A 306 -8.53 14.66 -8.65
CA ASN A 306 -7.85 13.50 -8.03
C ASN A 306 -8.74 12.71 -7.07
N LEU A 307 -10.08 12.82 -7.18
CA LEU A 307 -11.01 12.23 -6.21
C LEU A 307 -10.79 10.72 -6.02
N SER A 308 -10.48 10.00 -7.09
CA SER A 308 -10.31 8.55 -7.06
C SER A 308 -9.09 8.14 -6.25
N MET A 309 -7.95 8.82 -6.41
CA MET A 309 -6.77 8.57 -5.56
C MET A 309 -6.93 9.10 -4.13
N GLU A 310 -7.70 10.18 -3.91
CA GLU A 310 -8.04 10.64 -2.55
C GLU A 310 -8.92 9.64 -1.79
N ARG A 311 -9.72 8.84 -2.51
CA ARG A 311 -10.47 7.71 -1.93
C ARG A 311 -9.54 6.55 -1.58
N VAL A 312 -8.61 6.21 -2.49
CA VAL A 312 -7.57 5.21 -2.21
C VAL A 312 -6.78 5.58 -0.96
N ASP A 313 -6.27 6.81 -0.88
CA ASP A 313 -5.49 7.28 0.27
C ASP A 313 -6.29 7.25 1.57
N SER A 314 -7.58 7.58 1.50
CA SER A 314 -8.51 7.52 2.62
C SER A 314 -8.75 6.09 3.12
N GLU A 315 -9.03 5.15 2.22
CA GLU A 315 -9.35 3.76 2.58
C GLU A 315 -8.11 2.97 3.02
N ILE A 316 -6.96 3.18 2.38
CA ILE A 316 -5.72 2.50 2.77
C ILE A 316 -5.27 2.86 4.18
N HIS A 317 -5.40 4.14 4.58
CA HIS A 317 -4.96 4.62 5.90
C HIS A 317 -6.07 4.73 6.95
N ASP A 318 -7.30 4.33 6.63
CA ASP A 318 -8.49 4.53 7.47
C ASP A 318 -8.69 6.01 7.90
N TRP A 319 -8.32 6.94 7.02
CA TRP A 319 -8.51 8.38 7.25
C TRP A 319 -9.85 8.87 6.67
N PRO A 320 -10.45 9.93 7.23
CA PRO A 320 -11.56 10.61 6.56
C PRO A 320 -11.13 11.12 5.17
N GLN A 321 -11.96 10.84 4.16
CA GLN A 321 -11.77 11.37 2.81
C GLN A 321 -11.66 12.90 2.88
N ALA A 322 -10.57 13.46 2.34
CA ALA A 322 -10.30 14.89 2.40
C ALA A 322 -11.27 15.72 1.51
N PRO A 323 -11.55 15.32 0.26
CA PRO A 323 -12.64 15.92 -0.52
C PRO A 323 -14.04 15.69 0.05
N TYR A 324 -15.02 16.47 -0.40
CA TYR A 324 -16.44 16.19 -0.18
C TYR A 324 -16.86 14.82 -0.75
N LEU A 325 -17.91 14.26 -0.17
CA LEU A 325 -18.45 12.97 -0.59
C LEU A 325 -19.35 13.09 -1.81
N THR A 326 -19.98 14.25 -2.01
CA THR A 326 -20.95 14.46 -3.09
C THR A 326 -20.55 15.61 -4.02
N LYS A 327 -20.90 15.47 -5.30
CA LYS A 327 -20.73 16.55 -6.29
C LYS A 327 -21.50 17.82 -5.90
N ALA A 328 -22.67 17.68 -5.29
CA ALA A 328 -23.50 18.82 -4.89
C ALA A 328 -22.76 19.72 -3.88
N GLU A 329 -22.05 19.14 -2.92
CA GLU A 329 -21.22 19.89 -1.97
C GLU A 329 -20.04 20.58 -2.67
N VAL A 330 -19.39 19.90 -3.63
CA VAL A 330 -18.32 20.51 -4.45
C VAL A 330 -18.84 21.73 -5.20
N ASP A 331 -20.00 21.60 -5.84
CA ASP A 331 -20.60 22.69 -6.61
C ASP A 331 -21.04 23.84 -5.69
N ALA A 332 -21.61 23.55 -4.52
CA ALA A 332 -21.98 24.55 -3.53
C ALA A 332 -20.76 25.30 -2.98
N ASN A 333 -19.67 24.59 -2.68
CA ASN A 333 -18.42 25.22 -2.27
C ASN A 333 -17.82 26.05 -3.42
N TYR A 334 -17.89 25.58 -4.67
CA TYR A 334 -17.42 26.36 -5.83
C TYR A 334 -18.15 27.72 -5.89
N VAL A 335 -19.47 27.74 -5.71
CA VAL A 335 -20.26 28.98 -5.66
C VAL A 335 -19.89 29.83 -4.43
N ARG A 336 -19.68 29.21 -3.25
CA ARG A 336 -19.23 29.92 -2.04
C ARG A 336 -17.91 30.65 -2.27
N LEU A 337 -16.93 29.98 -2.89
CA LEU A 337 -15.62 30.57 -3.16
C LEU A 337 -15.76 31.78 -4.10
N LEU A 338 -16.58 31.68 -5.15
CA LEU A 338 -16.87 32.79 -6.06
C LEU A 338 -17.56 33.97 -5.36
N ASP A 339 -18.59 33.69 -4.56
CA ASP A 339 -19.34 34.70 -3.79
C ASP A 339 -18.41 35.47 -2.84
N TRP A 340 -17.51 34.75 -2.17
CA TRP A 340 -16.61 35.37 -1.22
C TRP A 340 -15.52 36.21 -1.89
N ILE A 341 -14.90 35.73 -2.98
CA ILE A 341 -13.71 36.39 -3.53
C ILE A 341 -13.98 37.48 -4.58
N LEU A 342 -15.08 37.38 -5.34
CA LEU A 342 -15.43 38.36 -6.38
C LEU A 342 -16.07 39.58 -5.73
N ARG A 343 -15.25 40.40 -5.07
CA ARG A 343 -15.68 41.59 -4.31
C ARG A 343 -14.72 42.74 -4.54
N PRO A 344 -15.19 44.00 -4.54
CA PRO A 344 -14.34 45.16 -4.77
C PRO A 344 -13.11 45.24 -3.84
N GLU A 345 -13.26 44.79 -2.59
CA GLU A 345 -12.20 44.75 -1.58
C GLU A 345 -11.01 43.82 -1.95
N HIS A 346 -11.23 42.85 -2.85
CA HIS A 346 -10.20 41.91 -3.30
C HIS A 346 -9.71 42.18 -4.71
N ALA A 347 -10.47 42.93 -5.52
CA ALA A 347 -10.24 43.10 -6.95
C ALA A 347 -8.87 43.69 -7.31
N ASP A 348 -8.36 44.61 -6.49
CA ASP A 348 -7.04 45.23 -6.69
C ASP A 348 -5.87 44.34 -6.26
N ASN A 349 -6.13 43.25 -5.55
CA ASN A 349 -5.11 42.43 -4.90
C ASN A 349 -4.99 41.02 -5.50
N LEU A 350 -6.12 40.40 -5.86
CA LEU A 350 -6.18 38.99 -6.22
C LEU A 350 -7.12 38.80 -7.41
N ARG A 351 -6.58 38.27 -8.52
CA ARG A 351 -7.37 37.85 -9.69
C ARG A 351 -7.84 36.40 -9.54
N VAL A 352 -8.92 36.04 -10.21
CA VAL A 352 -9.57 34.73 -10.11
C VAL A 352 -9.67 34.12 -11.50
N GLY A 353 -9.04 32.96 -11.70
CA GLY A 353 -9.24 32.12 -12.87
C GLY A 353 -10.34 31.11 -12.59
N VAL A 354 -11.53 31.30 -13.17
CA VAL A 354 -12.64 30.34 -13.06
C VAL A 354 -12.43 29.23 -14.07
N ALA A 355 -11.84 28.13 -13.60
CA ALA A 355 -11.51 26.98 -14.42
C ALA A 355 -12.66 25.94 -14.42
N SER A 356 -13.57 26.06 -15.39
CA SER A 356 -14.77 25.22 -15.44
C SER A 356 -15.35 25.12 -16.85
N HIS A 357 -15.82 23.92 -17.24
CA HIS A 357 -16.69 23.73 -18.40
C HIS A 357 -18.18 23.86 -18.08
N ASN A 358 -18.55 23.91 -16.79
CA ASN A 358 -19.95 24.13 -16.40
C ASN A 358 -20.33 25.59 -16.69
N LEU A 359 -21.12 25.79 -17.74
CA LEU A 359 -21.50 27.11 -18.23
C LEU A 359 -22.39 27.89 -17.26
N TYR A 360 -23.13 27.22 -16.36
CA TYR A 360 -23.88 27.91 -15.31
C TYR A 360 -22.94 28.57 -14.29
N HIS A 361 -21.86 27.89 -13.89
CA HIS A 361 -20.85 28.47 -13.00
C HIS A 361 -20.03 29.57 -13.68
N VAL A 362 -19.68 29.39 -14.95
CA VAL A 362 -19.00 30.44 -15.75
C VAL A 362 -19.91 31.66 -15.92
N GLY A 363 -21.19 31.43 -16.21
CA GLY A 363 -22.21 32.48 -16.34
C GLY A 363 -22.39 33.22 -15.02
N LEU A 364 -22.48 32.50 -13.90
CA LEU A 364 -22.58 33.10 -12.57
C LEU A 364 -21.36 33.97 -12.26
N ALA A 365 -20.14 33.48 -12.50
CA ALA A 365 -18.94 34.25 -12.24
C ALA A 365 -18.90 35.56 -13.05
N HIS A 366 -19.26 35.50 -14.34
CA HIS A 366 -19.33 36.68 -15.20
C HIS A 366 -20.40 37.68 -14.73
N GLU A 367 -21.65 37.24 -14.58
CA GLU A 367 -22.75 38.12 -14.19
C GLU A 367 -22.55 38.71 -12.80
N LEU A 368 -21.98 37.94 -11.86
CA LEU A 368 -21.61 38.42 -10.54
C LEU A 368 -20.49 39.47 -10.60
N SER A 369 -19.48 39.25 -11.45
CA SER A 369 -18.40 40.22 -11.62
C SER A 369 -18.89 41.54 -12.19
N VAL A 370 -19.82 41.51 -13.14
CA VAL A 370 -20.46 42.71 -13.72
C VAL A 370 -21.33 43.41 -12.68
N LEU A 371 -22.15 42.66 -11.95
CA LEU A 371 -23.02 43.21 -10.90
C LEU A 371 -22.21 43.94 -9.81
N ARG A 372 -21.03 43.40 -9.46
CA ARG A 372 -20.15 43.94 -8.42
C ARG A 372 -19.07 44.91 -8.93
N GLY A 373 -18.96 45.13 -10.25
CA GLY A 373 -17.96 46.01 -10.85
C GLY A 373 -16.51 45.53 -10.68
N VAL A 374 -16.30 44.22 -10.77
CA VAL A 374 -15.00 43.55 -10.54
C VAL A 374 -14.55 42.71 -11.74
N GLU A 375 -14.96 43.06 -12.96
CA GLU A 375 -14.64 42.32 -14.18
C GLU A 375 -13.12 42.18 -14.39
N GLN A 376 -12.32 43.18 -14.00
CA GLN A 376 -10.84 43.14 -14.04
C GLN A 376 -10.22 42.03 -13.17
N GLN A 377 -10.99 41.52 -12.20
CA GLN A 377 -10.57 40.45 -11.31
C GLN A 377 -10.70 39.07 -11.99
N LEU A 378 -11.57 38.94 -13.00
CA LEU A 378 -12.02 37.66 -13.52
C LEU A 378 -11.28 37.27 -14.82
N ASP A 379 -10.73 36.05 -14.83
CA ASP A 379 -10.39 35.30 -16.04
C ASP A 379 -11.24 34.03 -16.11
N ILE A 380 -11.59 33.58 -17.32
CA ILE A 380 -12.15 32.24 -17.52
C ILE A 380 -11.07 31.31 -18.04
N GLU A 381 -10.99 30.11 -17.49
CA GLU A 381 -10.09 29.06 -17.96
C GLU A 381 -10.87 27.80 -18.38
N MET A 382 -10.54 27.23 -19.53
CA MET A 382 -11.19 26.02 -20.06
C MET A 382 -10.14 25.07 -20.63
N LEU A 383 -10.47 23.79 -20.80
CA LEU A 383 -9.57 22.84 -21.45
C LEU A 383 -9.55 23.06 -22.96
N GLN A 384 -8.35 23.04 -23.53
CA GLN A 384 -8.18 23.05 -24.98
C GLN A 384 -8.84 21.80 -25.59
N GLY A 385 -9.52 21.97 -26.74
CA GLY A 385 -10.04 20.86 -27.54
C GLY A 385 -11.36 20.24 -27.07
N MET A 386 -11.80 20.47 -25.83
CA MET A 386 -13.00 19.81 -25.27
C MET A 386 -14.32 20.38 -25.78
N ALA A 387 -14.49 21.70 -25.76
CA ALA A 387 -15.73 22.37 -26.23
C ALA A 387 -15.40 23.70 -26.94
N PRO A 388 -14.75 23.66 -28.13
CA PRO A 388 -14.25 24.86 -28.81
C PRO A 388 -15.33 25.90 -29.14
N ALA A 389 -16.52 25.47 -29.57
CA ALA A 389 -17.60 26.38 -29.91
C ALA A 389 -18.09 27.17 -28.68
N GLN A 390 -18.29 26.47 -27.56
CA GLN A 390 -18.69 27.10 -26.29
C GLN A 390 -17.57 28.01 -25.75
N ALA A 391 -16.30 27.59 -25.85
CA ALA A 391 -15.17 28.42 -25.44
C ALA A 391 -15.11 29.74 -26.23
N ALA A 392 -15.31 29.71 -27.56
CA ALA A 392 -15.39 30.91 -28.37
C ALA A 392 -16.55 31.82 -27.97
N ALA A 393 -17.73 31.24 -27.73
CA ALA A 393 -18.92 32.00 -27.30
C ALA A 393 -18.74 32.67 -25.92
N VAL A 394 -18.03 32.01 -25.01
CA VAL A 394 -17.65 32.59 -23.71
C VAL A 394 -16.64 33.71 -23.91
N ARG A 395 -15.56 33.47 -24.68
CA ARG A 395 -14.52 34.48 -24.99
C ARG A 395 -15.12 35.77 -25.54
N ASP A 396 -16.07 35.67 -26.46
CA ASP A 396 -16.71 36.85 -27.09
C ASP A 396 -17.45 37.74 -26.09
N VAL A 397 -17.80 37.21 -24.91
CA VAL A 397 -18.46 37.94 -23.83
C VAL A 397 -17.46 38.39 -22.76
N VAL A 398 -16.58 37.50 -22.31
CA VAL A 398 -15.67 37.75 -21.18
C VAL A 398 -14.35 38.40 -21.58
N GLY A 399 -14.04 38.43 -22.88
CA GLY A 399 -12.80 38.95 -23.44
C GLY A 399 -11.62 37.99 -23.26
N ASN A 400 -11.13 37.83 -22.03
CA ASN A 400 -9.93 37.05 -21.73
C ASN A 400 -10.29 35.59 -21.37
N LEU A 401 -9.94 34.65 -22.25
CA LEU A 401 -10.11 33.21 -22.01
C LEU A 401 -8.76 32.48 -22.16
N ILE A 402 -8.43 31.68 -21.16
CA ILE A 402 -7.19 30.90 -21.13
C ILE A 402 -7.52 29.43 -21.38
N LEU A 403 -6.88 28.83 -22.38
CA LEU A 403 -7.02 27.42 -22.69
C LEU A 403 -5.87 26.64 -22.03
N TYR A 404 -6.20 25.68 -21.18
CA TYR A 404 -5.24 24.74 -20.63
C TYR A 404 -4.82 23.74 -21.71
N THR A 405 -3.53 23.75 -22.05
CA THR A 405 -2.95 23.02 -23.18
C THR A 405 -1.84 22.10 -22.67
N PRO A 406 -2.08 20.79 -22.58
CA PRO A 406 -1.03 19.84 -22.23
C PRO A 406 -0.03 19.70 -23.38
N VAL A 407 1.24 19.81 -23.05
CA VAL A 407 2.36 19.59 -23.97
C VAL A 407 3.21 18.45 -23.45
N VAL A 408 3.76 17.64 -24.34
CA VAL A 408 4.62 16.50 -24.01
C VAL A 408 5.75 16.46 -25.00
N LYS A 409 6.93 15.97 -24.62
CA LYS A 409 7.96 15.67 -25.63
C LYS A 409 7.52 14.47 -26.47
N LYS A 410 7.88 14.48 -27.75
CA LYS A 410 7.63 13.35 -28.68
C LYS A 410 7.98 11.97 -28.14
N GLU A 411 9.07 11.89 -27.37
CA GLU A 411 9.58 10.66 -26.76
C GLU A 411 8.66 10.11 -25.66
N ASN A 412 7.93 10.98 -24.96
CA ASN A 412 7.12 10.65 -23.77
C ASN A 412 5.61 10.70 -24.05
N PHE A 413 5.19 10.59 -25.31
CA PHE A 413 3.79 10.72 -25.68
C PHE A 413 2.87 9.71 -25.00
N ASP A 414 3.39 8.51 -24.74
CA ASP A 414 2.72 7.45 -23.98
C ASP A 414 2.43 7.85 -22.52
N VAL A 415 3.14 8.82 -21.94
CA VAL A 415 2.84 9.31 -20.59
C VAL A 415 1.58 10.18 -20.58
N ALA A 416 1.27 10.84 -21.70
CA ALA A 416 0.05 11.64 -21.85
C ALA A 416 -1.24 10.79 -21.76
N VAL A 417 -1.11 9.47 -21.88
CA VAL A 417 -2.18 8.49 -21.66
C VAL A 417 -2.76 8.59 -20.26
N SER A 418 -1.92 8.59 -19.22
CA SER A 418 -2.36 8.67 -17.82
C SER A 418 -3.14 9.96 -17.55
N TYR A 419 -2.76 11.05 -18.21
CA TYR A 419 -3.48 12.31 -18.19
C TYR A 419 -4.83 12.20 -18.91
N LEU A 420 -4.85 11.61 -20.12
CA LEU A 420 -6.08 11.42 -20.89
C LEU A 420 -7.10 10.54 -20.16
N VAL A 421 -6.66 9.46 -19.51
CA VAL A 421 -7.51 8.60 -18.66
C VAL A 421 -8.21 9.42 -17.59
N ARG A 422 -7.45 10.16 -16.78
CA ARG A 422 -8.01 10.99 -15.71
C ARG A 422 -8.99 12.02 -16.27
N ARG A 423 -8.69 12.62 -17.42
CA ARG A 423 -9.60 13.57 -18.11
C ARG A 423 -10.88 12.91 -18.60
N LEU A 424 -10.83 11.66 -19.08
CA LEU A 424 -12.03 10.93 -19.50
C LEU A 424 -12.90 10.55 -18.30
N GLU A 425 -12.29 10.06 -17.23
CA GLU A 425 -12.97 9.74 -15.97
C GLU A 425 -13.62 10.99 -15.36
N GLU A 426 -12.86 12.08 -15.21
CA GLU A 426 -13.32 13.36 -14.66
C GLU A 426 -14.56 13.93 -15.36
N ASN A 427 -14.74 13.62 -16.65
CA ASN A 427 -15.83 14.15 -17.47
C ASN A 427 -16.87 13.10 -17.89
N GLY A 428 -16.64 11.82 -17.59
CA GLY A 428 -17.47 10.68 -18.01
C GLY A 428 -18.67 10.36 -17.13
N ALA A 429 -18.62 10.69 -15.84
CA ALA A 429 -19.73 10.42 -14.94
C ALA A 429 -21.02 11.19 -15.34
N GLN A 430 -22.19 10.57 -15.21
CA GLN A 430 -23.49 11.14 -15.62
C GLN A 430 -23.80 12.50 -14.99
N GLN A 431 -23.32 12.70 -13.77
CA GLN A 431 -23.45 13.96 -13.02
C GLN A 431 -22.61 15.12 -13.58
N ASN A 432 -21.70 14.89 -14.53
CA ASN A 432 -20.83 15.92 -15.10
C ASN A 432 -21.49 16.76 -16.20
N PHE A 433 -21.07 18.02 -16.27
CA PHE A 433 -21.62 18.96 -17.23
C PHE A 433 -21.27 18.61 -18.68
N LEU A 434 -20.04 18.19 -18.97
CA LEU A 434 -19.66 17.80 -20.33
C LEU A 434 -20.43 16.55 -20.81
N TYR A 435 -20.66 15.59 -19.92
CA TYR A 435 -21.57 14.48 -20.20
C TYR A 435 -22.98 15.02 -20.57
N ALA A 436 -23.57 15.88 -19.74
CA ALA A 436 -24.89 16.44 -20.04
C ALA A 436 -24.94 17.25 -21.35
N LEU A 437 -23.89 18.02 -21.66
CA LEU A 437 -23.77 18.84 -22.88
C LEU A 437 -23.81 18.00 -24.16
N PHE A 438 -23.22 16.81 -24.11
CA PHE A 438 -23.10 15.92 -25.25
C PHE A 438 -24.19 14.85 -25.32
N SER A 439 -25.06 14.78 -24.30
CA SER A 439 -26.18 13.85 -24.25
C SER A 439 -27.31 14.25 -25.19
N GLU A 440 -28.03 13.27 -25.74
CA GLU A 440 -29.26 13.56 -26.48
C GLU A 440 -30.35 14.08 -25.52
N ALA A 441 -31.22 14.96 -26.01
CA ALA A 441 -32.30 15.53 -25.19
C ALA A 441 -33.29 14.46 -24.68
N SER A 442 -33.34 13.30 -25.33
CA SER A 442 -34.13 12.12 -24.96
C SER A 442 -33.46 11.21 -23.93
N THR A 443 -32.19 11.42 -23.59
CA THR A 443 -31.48 10.61 -22.58
C THR A 443 -32.06 10.91 -21.20
N GLU A 444 -32.42 9.88 -20.42
CA GLU A 444 -32.79 10.07 -19.02
C GLU A 444 -31.56 10.52 -18.21
N SER A 445 -31.73 11.55 -17.38
CA SER A 445 -30.68 11.97 -16.45
C SER A 445 -30.69 11.11 -15.19
N ASP A 446 -29.68 11.30 -14.33
CA ASP A 446 -29.64 10.72 -12.98
C ASP A 446 -30.72 11.27 -12.04
N SER A 447 -31.52 12.24 -12.51
CA SER A 447 -32.65 12.85 -11.82
C SER A 447 -33.95 12.50 -12.56
N PRO A 448 -34.83 11.65 -11.98
CA PRO A 448 -36.02 11.16 -12.67
C PRO A 448 -36.91 12.29 -13.22
N GLY A 449 -37.25 12.20 -14.51
CA GLY A 449 -38.17 13.14 -15.17
C GLY A 449 -37.54 14.44 -15.69
N LEU A 450 -36.21 14.59 -15.61
CA LEU A 450 -35.48 15.73 -16.17
C LEU A 450 -34.53 15.30 -17.29
N THR A 451 -34.37 16.16 -18.30
CA THR A 451 -33.26 16.02 -19.27
C THR A 451 -31.92 16.26 -18.58
N PRO A 452 -30.79 15.80 -19.14
CA PRO A 452 -29.47 15.98 -18.53
C PRO A 452 -29.14 17.45 -18.26
N MET A 453 -29.47 18.35 -19.19
CA MET A 453 -29.26 19.79 -19.01
C MET A 453 -30.20 20.41 -17.97
N GLN A 454 -31.47 19.97 -17.88
CA GLN A 454 -32.38 20.41 -16.82
C GLN A 454 -31.88 19.98 -15.43
N SER A 455 -31.34 18.76 -15.32
CA SER A 455 -30.68 18.29 -14.09
C SER A 455 -29.48 19.18 -13.72
N GLN A 456 -28.67 19.60 -14.69
CA GLN A 456 -27.55 20.53 -14.45
C GLN A 456 -28.02 21.92 -13.98
N GLU A 457 -29.07 22.49 -14.57
CA GLU A 457 -29.65 23.76 -14.08
C GLU A 457 -30.15 23.63 -12.64
N GLN A 458 -30.86 22.54 -12.34
CA GLN A 458 -31.36 22.30 -10.98
C GLN A 458 -30.21 22.16 -9.97
N ARG A 459 -29.15 21.43 -10.33
CA ARG A 459 -27.93 21.31 -9.51
C ARG A 459 -27.27 22.67 -9.27
N PHE A 460 -27.22 23.52 -10.29
CA PHE A 460 -26.73 24.88 -10.15
C PHE A 460 -27.61 25.71 -9.18
N ARG A 461 -28.94 25.63 -9.28
CA ARG A 461 -29.82 26.33 -8.33
C ARG A 461 -29.65 25.82 -6.89
N HIS A 462 -29.47 24.51 -6.73
CA HIS A 462 -29.18 23.91 -5.42
C HIS A 462 -27.80 24.34 -4.89
N SER A 463 -26.76 24.38 -5.72
CA SER A 463 -25.44 24.82 -5.29
C SER A 463 -25.42 26.27 -4.83
N VAL A 464 -26.17 27.15 -5.50
CA VAL A 464 -26.39 28.54 -5.05
C VAL A 464 -27.06 28.57 -3.68
N ARG A 465 -28.19 27.85 -3.51
CA ARG A 465 -28.93 27.80 -2.23
C ARG A 465 -28.05 27.29 -1.08
N ASP A 466 -27.27 26.24 -1.32
CA ASP A 466 -26.58 25.48 -0.29
C ASP A 466 -25.15 25.97 -0.01
N ARG A 467 -24.67 27.00 -0.72
CA ARG A 467 -23.27 27.48 -0.66
C ARG A 467 -22.78 27.81 0.75
N TRP A 468 -23.65 28.42 1.57
CA TRP A 468 -23.31 28.84 2.95
C TRP A 468 -23.72 27.80 4.01
N THR A 469 -24.51 26.79 3.67
CA THR A 469 -24.91 25.70 4.58
C THR A 469 -24.02 24.46 4.44
N THR A 470 -23.41 24.28 3.27
CA THR A 470 -22.39 23.25 3.02
C THR A 470 -21.22 23.41 4.00
N PHE A 471 -20.71 22.30 4.52
CA PHE A 471 -19.58 22.32 5.47
C PHE A 471 -18.37 23.09 4.91
N ALA A 472 -17.59 23.75 5.76
CA ALA A 472 -16.34 24.42 5.41
C ALA A 472 -15.32 24.15 6.51
N GLY A 473 -14.07 23.90 6.13
CA GLY A 473 -13.00 23.49 7.05
C GLY A 473 -12.46 22.10 6.74
N ARG A 474 -11.49 21.64 7.52
CA ARG A 474 -10.79 20.36 7.28
C ARG A 474 -11.69 19.18 7.65
N ARG A 475 -11.74 18.15 6.81
CA ARG A 475 -12.37 16.86 7.13
C ARG A 475 -11.45 15.96 7.95
N ARG A 476 -10.16 15.98 7.63
CA ARG A 476 -9.12 15.34 8.44
C ARG A 476 -8.83 16.21 9.66
N THR A 477 -9.01 15.64 10.85
CA THR A 477 -9.01 16.38 12.13
C THR A 477 -8.13 15.76 13.21
N GLN A 478 -7.41 14.68 12.88
CA GLN A 478 -6.49 14.01 13.81
C GLN A 478 -5.52 15.01 14.44
N ASN A 479 -5.30 14.87 15.74
CA ASN A 479 -4.45 15.76 16.49
C ASN A 479 -3.74 14.99 17.60
N ARG A 480 -2.56 14.44 17.28
CA ARG A 480 -1.78 13.64 18.23
C ARG A 480 -1.39 14.40 19.49
N LEU A 481 -1.29 15.74 19.46
CA LEU A 481 -1.02 16.56 20.65
C LEU A 481 -2.19 16.52 21.65
N GLU A 482 -3.43 16.59 21.16
CA GLU A 482 -4.63 16.57 22.00
C GLU A 482 -5.00 15.16 22.45
N GLU A 483 -4.89 14.18 21.54
CA GLU A 483 -5.12 12.77 21.83
C GLU A 483 -4.20 12.28 22.96
N GLU A 484 -2.91 12.58 22.88
CA GLU A 484 -1.93 12.21 23.92
C GLU A 484 -2.18 12.95 25.24
N ALA A 485 -2.44 14.27 25.19
CA ALA A 485 -2.67 15.07 26.40
C ALA A 485 -3.95 14.66 27.15
N SER A 486 -4.99 14.25 26.43
CA SER A 486 -6.26 13.79 27.00
C SER A 486 -6.27 12.28 27.32
N LYS A 487 -5.24 11.55 26.91
CA LYS A 487 -5.17 10.09 26.94
C LYS A 487 -6.37 9.42 26.25
N ALA A 488 -6.62 9.82 25.01
CA ALA A 488 -7.80 9.41 24.24
C ALA A 488 -7.86 7.89 23.92
N GLY A 489 -6.74 7.15 24.03
CA GLY A 489 -6.67 5.73 23.67
C GLY A 489 -6.59 5.50 22.17
N CYS A 490 -6.93 4.29 21.72
CA CYS A 490 -7.02 3.95 20.30
C CYS A 490 -8.02 4.84 19.57
N GLN A 491 -7.76 5.13 18.29
CA GLN A 491 -8.63 5.93 17.44
C GLN A 491 -9.39 5.09 16.40
N SER A 492 -9.15 3.78 16.31
CA SER A 492 -9.95 2.90 15.45
C SER A 492 -11.39 2.70 15.96
N ASP A 493 -12.29 2.37 15.03
CA ASP A 493 -13.67 1.97 15.31
C ASP A 493 -13.79 0.50 15.79
N SER A 494 -12.70 -0.08 16.29
CA SER A 494 -12.63 -1.47 16.73
C SER A 494 -13.52 -1.72 17.95
N ILE A 495 -14.36 -2.76 17.88
CA ILE A 495 -15.24 -3.18 18.98
C ILE A 495 -15.18 -4.71 19.13
N PRO A 496 -15.54 -5.28 20.30
CA PRO A 496 -15.54 -6.74 20.46
C PRO A 496 -16.33 -7.47 19.37
N GLY A 497 -15.69 -8.41 18.69
CA GLY A 497 -16.23 -9.14 17.53
C GLY A 497 -16.04 -8.45 16.16
N ASN A 498 -15.54 -7.22 16.11
CA ASN A 498 -15.29 -6.46 14.89
C ASN A 498 -13.99 -5.65 15.01
N PHE A 499 -12.89 -6.27 14.62
CA PHE A 499 -11.58 -5.63 14.57
C PHE A 499 -11.48 -4.65 13.39
N VAL A 500 -10.95 -3.45 13.67
CA VAL A 500 -10.60 -2.42 12.68
C VAL A 500 -9.19 -1.93 13.01
N ASN A 501 -8.35 -1.77 11.99
CA ASN A 501 -6.96 -1.32 12.14
C ASN A 501 -6.88 0.11 12.72
N GLU A 502 -5.83 0.37 13.50
CA GLU A 502 -5.52 1.70 14.02
C GLU A 502 -4.99 2.62 12.90
N PRO A 503 -5.60 3.80 12.69
CA PRO A 503 -5.12 4.73 11.67
C PRO A 503 -3.76 5.33 12.04
N ASP A 504 -2.87 5.36 11.06
CA ASP A 504 -1.58 6.03 11.14
C ASP A 504 -1.73 7.54 11.33
N THR A 505 -0.63 8.19 11.71
CA THR A 505 -0.57 9.65 11.88
C THR A 505 -0.53 10.35 10.53
N ASP A 506 -1.48 11.25 10.25
CA ASP A 506 -1.52 12.05 9.02
C ASP A 506 -0.50 13.20 9.09
N PRO A 507 0.60 13.19 8.31
CA PRO A 507 1.63 14.23 8.33
C PRO A 507 1.19 15.54 7.64
N VAL A 508 0.04 15.56 6.97
CA VAL A 508 -0.52 16.76 6.32
C VAL A 508 -1.07 17.74 7.35
N LEU A 509 -1.41 17.27 8.55
CA LEU A 509 -1.99 18.09 9.61
C LEU A 509 -0.90 18.85 10.41
N PRO A 510 -1.03 20.18 10.58
CA PRO A 510 -0.02 20.98 11.29
C PRO A 510 0.28 20.52 12.72
N ALA A 511 -0.75 20.07 13.45
CA ALA A 511 -0.60 19.60 14.83
C ALA A 511 0.27 18.33 14.90
N ASN A 512 0.11 17.42 13.94
CA ASN A 512 0.90 16.19 13.86
C ASN A 512 2.35 16.46 13.46
N ARG A 513 2.61 17.46 12.59
CA ARG A 513 3.98 17.90 12.33
C ARG A 513 4.64 18.54 13.55
N ALA A 514 3.91 19.36 14.30
CA ALA A 514 4.43 19.95 15.54
C ALA A 514 4.71 18.86 16.60
N TRP A 515 3.85 17.85 16.71
CA TRP A 515 4.08 16.66 17.52
C TRP A 515 5.34 15.91 17.10
N ALA A 516 5.51 15.64 15.80
CA ALA A 516 6.72 14.99 15.28
C ALA A 516 8.00 15.78 15.59
N GLN A 517 7.99 17.11 15.42
CA GLN A 517 9.14 17.95 15.76
C GLN A 517 9.48 17.90 17.26
N LYS A 518 8.48 17.81 18.13
CA LYS A 518 8.69 17.64 19.58
C LYS A 518 9.36 16.29 19.88
N ILE A 519 8.97 15.22 19.20
CA ILE A 519 9.57 13.89 19.35
C ILE A 519 11.07 13.91 19.00
N LEU A 520 11.46 14.62 17.94
CA LEU A 520 12.86 14.69 17.51
C LEU A 520 13.75 15.60 18.37
N SER A 521 13.15 16.37 19.29
CA SER A 521 13.93 17.23 20.17
C SER A 521 14.78 16.39 21.15
N PRO A 522 16.01 16.81 21.50
CA PRO A 522 16.83 16.09 22.47
C PRO A 522 16.19 15.93 23.86
N GLU A 523 15.19 16.76 24.19
CA GLU A 523 14.43 16.66 25.45
C GLU A 523 13.50 15.43 25.49
N SER A 524 13.18 14.88 24.31
CA SER A 524 12.36 13.67 24.16
C SER A 524 13.18 12.39 24.14
N ASP A 525 14.52 12.47 24.11
CA ASP A 525 15.41 11.31 24.22
C ASP A 525 15.19 10.63 25.59
N PRO A 526 14.72 9.38 25.63
CA PRO A 526 14.48 8.68 26.89
C PRO A 526 15.77 8.23 27.60
N GLY A 527 16.95 8.55 27.06
CA GLY A 527 18.25 8.30 27.65
C GLY A 527 18.69 6.82 27.57
N PRO A 528 19.75 6.44 28.29
CA PRO A 528 20.34 5.11 28.22
C PRO A 528 19.53 4.05 28.97
N ALA A 529 19.61 2.79 28.52
CA ALA A 529 19.25 1.55 29.23
C ALA A 529 19.41 1.63 30.77
N HIS A 530 18.42 1.19 31.54
CA HIS A 530 18.50 1.06 33.01
C HIS A 530 18.42 -0.38 33.49
N SER A 531 17.92 -1.29 32.66
CA SER A 531 17.81 -2.72 32.95
C SER A 531 19.21 -3.33 33.10
N PRO A 532 19.55 -3.86 34.29
CA PRO A 532 20.89 -4.37 34.53
C PRO A 532 21.16 -5.59 33.64
N LEU A 533 22.38 -5.70 33.13
CA LEU A 533 22.82 -6.90 32.43
C LEU A 533 22.84 -8.07 33.41
N ILE A 534 22.14 -9.15 33.05
CA ILE A 534 22.05 -10.38 33.83
C ILE A 534 23.01 -11.39 33.20
N THR A 535 24.02 -11.79 33.98
CA THR A 535 24.99 -12.84 33.62
C THR A 535 24.88 -14.05 34.55
N ASP A 536 24.18 -13.91 35.68
CA ASP A 536 24.02 -14.98 36.67
C ASP A 536 22.79 -15.85 36.36
N THR A 537 23.02 -17.14 36.19
CA THR A 537 21.98 -18.13 35.85
C THR A 537 20.99 -18.35 36.99
N ALA A 538 21.37 -18.14 38.25
CA ALA A 538 20.44 -18.27 39.38
C ALA A 538 19.36 -17.16 39.37
N THR A 539 19.70 -15.98 38.85
CA THR A 539 18.73 -14.89 38.63
C THR A 539 17.71 -15.28 37.56
N ILE A 540 18.15 -15.98 36.50
CA ILE A 540 17.27 -16.51 35.45
C ILE A 540 16.31 -17.55 36.02
N ASP A 541 16.80 -18.49 36.83
CA ASP A 541 15.98 -19.54 37.43
C ASP A 541 14.85 -18.94 38.29
N THR A 542 15.19 -17.95 39.12
CA THR A 542 14.21 -17.22 39.95
C THR A 542 13.17 -16.49 39.09
N ALA A 543 13.58 -15.88 37.98
CA ALA A 543 12.65 -15.18 37.08
C ALA A 543 11.70 -16.16 36.38
N VAL A 544 12.19 -17.33 35.97
CA VAL A 544 11.37 -18.38 35.35
C VAL A 544 10.37 -18.95 36.36
N GLU A 545 10.77 -19.22 37.60
CA GLU A 545 9.86 -19.69 38.66
C GLU A 545 8.71 -18.69 38.91
N ARG A 546 9.03 -17.39 38.98
CA ARG A 546 8.02 -16.32 39.10
C ARG A 546 7.08 -16.27 37.90
N CYS A 547 7.62 -16.42 36.70
CA CYS A 547 6.84 -16.46 35.46
C CYS A 547 5.89 -17.65 35.45
N ALA A 548 6.36 -18.84 35.80
CA ALA A 548 5.56 -20.06 35.87
C ALA A 548 4.40 -19.93 36.88
N ALA A 549 4.65 -19.36 38.06
CA ALA A 549 3.62 -19.12 39.07
C ALA A 549 2.56 -18.10 38.60
N ALA A 550 2.97 -17.04 37.91
CA ALA A 550 2.05 -16.08 37.31
C ALA A 550 1.24 -16.72 36.17
N GLY A 551 1.90 -17.50 35.31
CA GLY A 551 1.30 -18.23 34.19
C GLY A 551 0.26 -19.23 34.64
N GLU A 552 0.51 -19.96 35.74
CA GLU A 552 -0.48 -20.83 36.37
C GLU A 552 -1.76 -20.05 36.69
N THR A 553 -1.65 -18.93 37.40
CA THR A 553 -2.80 -18.11 37.79
C THR A 553 -3.50 -17.49 36.57
N TRP A 554 -2.73 -17.01 35.60
CA TRP A 554 -3.24 -16.36 34.39
C TRP A 554 -3.98 -17.33 33.47
N SER A 555 -3.53 -18.58 33.38
CA SER A 555 -4.14 -19.62 32.54
C SER A 555 -5.59 -19.96 32.92
N HIS A 556 -5.99 -19.68 34.17
CA HIS A 556 -7.37 -19.90 34.64
C HIS A 556 -8.34 -18.76 34.28
N LYS A 557 -7.84 -17.63 33.77
CA LYS A 557 -8.69 -16.52 33.30
C LYS A 557 -9.41 -16.91 32.03
N SER A 558 -10.65 -16.45 31.84
CA SER A 558 -11.35 -16.64 30.56
C SER A 558 -10.66 -15.86 29.44
N GLY A 559 -10.82 -16.30 28.20
CA GLY A 559 -10.38 -15.55 27.02
C GLY A 559 -10.89 -14.11 27.00
N THR A 560 -12.13 -13.90 27.46
CA THR A 560 -12.71 -12.56 27.64
C THR A 560 -11.94 -11.70 28.67
N GLU A 561 -11.63 -12.24 29.85
CA GLU A 561 -10.86 -11.50 30.86
C GLU A 561 -9.45 -11.15 30.37
N ARG A 562 -8.83 -12.05 29.60
CA ARG A 562 -7.51 -11.80 28.99
C ARG A 562 -7.60 -10.72 27.92
N ALA A 563 -8.64 -10.77 27.08
CA ALA A 563 -8.90 -9.80 26.02
C ALA A 563 -9.09 -8.37 26.57
N GLU A 564 -9.80 -8.20 27.69
CA GLU A 564 -9.98 -6.90 28.34
C GLU A 564 -8.64 -6.26 28.80
N LEU A 565 -7.66 -7.07 29.20
CA LEU A 565 -6.32 -6.57 29.51
C LEU A 565 -5.60 -6.09 28.24
N LEU A 566 -5.65 -6.89 27.18
CA LEU A 566 -5.05 -6.54 25.89
C LEU A 566 -5.65 -5.25 25.30
N ASP A 567 -6.96 -5.07 25.42
CA ASP A 567 -7.65 -3.84 25.02
C ASP A 567 -7.09 -2.61 25.76
N ARG A 568 -6.86 -2.72 27.07
CA ARG A 568 -6.22 -1.64 27.85
C ARG A 568 -4.77 -1.41 27.45
N VAL A 569 -4.04 -2.47 27.07
CA VAL A 569 -2.67 -2.34 26.55
C VAL A 569 -2.68 -1.58 25.23
N ALA A 570 -3.63 -1.85 24.33
CA ALA A 570 -3.80 -1.11 23.09
C ALA A 570 -3.98 0.40 23.35
N ASP A 571 -4.86 0.77 24.28
CA ASP A 571 -5.07 2.16 24.67
C ASP A 571 -3.81 2.80 25.29
N ALA A 572 -3.07 2.05 26.11
CA ALA A 572 -1.82 2.53 26.70
C ALA A 572 -0.72 2.75 25.66
N LEU A 573 -0.63 1.89 24.64
CA LEU A 573 0.29 2.06 23.51
C LEU A 573 -0.06 3.31 22.70
N ALA A 574 -1.34 3.50 22.36
CA ALA A 574 -1.82 4.68 21.65
C ALA A 574 -1.52 5.98 22.43
N ASN A 575 -1.77 5.99 23.73
CA ASN A 575 -1.50 7.13 24.62
C ASN A 575 -0.01 7.43 24.80
N ASN A 576 0.88 6.51 24.46
CA ASN A 576 2.33 6.66 24.57
C ASN A 576 3.03 6.59 23.19
N ARG A 577 2.29 6.77 22.09
CA ARG A 577 2.82 6.71 20.71
C ARG A 577 4.05 7.60 20.52
N SER A 578 4.06 8.82 21.05
CA SER A 578 5.21 9.72 20.97
C SER A 578 6.46 9.19 21.67
N LYS A 579 6.32 8.60 22.86
CA LYS A 579 7.44 8.04 23.65
C LYS A 579 8.04 6.81 22.97
N LEU A 580 7.18 5.96 22.40
CA LEU A 580 7.62 4.80 21.63
C LEU A 580 8.40 5.23 20.39
N ILE A 581 7.88 6.22 19.66
CA ILE A 581 8.58 6.75 18.48
C ILE A 581 9.88 7.44 18.88
N ALA A 582 9.89 8.24 19.96
CA ALA A 582 11.12 8.87 20.45
C ALA A 582 12.19 7.83 20.76
N ALA A 583 11.85 6.78 21.51
CA ALA A 583 12.79 5.70 21.82
C ALA A 583 13.37 5.04 20.56
N ALA A 584 12.53 4.72 19.57
CA ALA A 584 12.97 4.10 18.32
C ALA A 584 13.79 5.04 17.40
N VAL A 585 13.49 6.33 17.41
CA VAL A 585 14.27 7.34 16.68
C VAL A 585 15.67 7.49 17.28
N PHE A 586 15.80 7.56 18.61
CA PHE A 586 17.07 7.82 19.28
C PHE A 586 17.93 6.56 19.47
N GLU A 587 17.32 5.41 19.77
CA GLU A 587 18.06 4.16 20.03
C GLU A 587 18.23 3.33 18.75
N ALA A 588 17.15 3.09 17.99
CA ALA A 588 17.19 2.27 16.77
C ALA A 588 17.48 3.07 15.49
N GLY A 589 17.53 4.41 15.59
CA GLY A 589 17.81 5.30 14.47
C GLY A 589 16.71 5.36 13.41
N LYS A 590 15.50 4.85 13.67
CA LYS A 590 14.40 4.81 12.69
C LYS A 590 13.89 6.22 12.37
N THR A 591 13.32 6.40 11.17
CA THR A 591 12.57 7.62 10.87
C THR A 591 11.17 7.54 11.49
N ILE A 592 10.52 8.70 11.70
CA ILE A 592 9.11 8.72 12.14
C ILE A 592 8.22 7.95 11.15
N ALA A 593 8.43 8.12 9.85
CA ALA A 593 7.64 7.46 8.81
C ALA A 593 7.75 5.92 8.84
N GLU A 594 8.86 5.37 9.34
CA GLU A 594 9.03 3.91 9.51
C GLU A 594 8.58 3.41 10.89
N THR A 595 8.43 4.31 11.86
CA THR A 595 8.13 3.95 13.25
C THR A 595 6.67 4.14 13.60
N ASP A 596 6.01 5.16 13.04
CA ASP A 596 4.60 5.43 13.31
C ASP A 596 3.68 4.26 12.87
N PRO A 597 3.86 3.64 11.68
CA PRO A 597 3.12 2.43 11.32
C PRO A 597 3.43 1.24 12.22
N GLU A 598 4.65 1.16 12.75
CA GLU A 598 5.03 0.09 13.70
C GLU A 598 4.29 0.24 15.04
N VAL A 599 4.02 1.46 15.50
CA VAL A 599 3.16 1.66 16.68
C VAL A 599 1.71 1.28 16.38
N SER A 600 1.21 1.56 15.19
CA SER A 600 -0.13 1.10 14.76
C SER A 600 -0.19 -0.43 14.72
N GLU A 601 0.83 -1.10 14.17
CA GLU A 601 0.95 -2.57 14.17
C GLU A 601 0.94 -3.16 15.59
N ALA A 602 1.64 -2.53 16.53
CA ALA A 602 1.63 -2.91 17.95
C ALA A 602 0.24 -2.80 18.61
N ILE A 603 -0.50 -1.72 18.31
CA ILE A 603 -1.87 -1.50 18.79
C ILE A 603 -2.81 -2.54 18.16
N ASP A 604 -2.64 -2.80 16.88
CA ASP A 604 -3.42 -3.78 16.13
C ASP A 604 -3.22 -5.20 16.66
N PHE A 605 -1.98 -5.62 16.97
CA PHE A 605 -1.75 -6.92 17.61
C PHE A 605 -2.52 -7.05 18.92
N ALA A 606 -2.58 -5.98 19.74
CA ALA A 606 -3.30 -6.02 21.00
C ALA A 606 -4.81 -6.22 20.77
N ARG A 607 -5.43 -5.44 19.88
CA ARG A 607 -6.86 -5.55 19.56
C ARG A 607 -7.20 -6.86 18.84
N TYR A 608 -6.38 -7.27 17.87
CA TYR A 608 -6.62 -8.49 17.10
C TYR A 608 -6.46 -9.75 17.95
N TYR A 609 -5.42 -9.83 18.78
CA TYR A 609 -5.24 -11.00 19.66
C TYR A 609 -6.20 -10.99 20.86
N ALA A 610 -6.77 -9.84 21.23
CA ALA A 610 -7.91 -9.80 22.15
C ALA A 610 -9.12 -10.55 21.55
N GLU A 611 -9.40 -10.36 20.25
CA GLU A 611 -10.42 -11.15 19.55
C GLU A 611 -10.07 -12.64 19.48
N SER A 612 -8.82 -12.99 19.18
CA SER A 612 -8.37 -14.39 19.21
C SER A 612 -8.55 -15.02 20.59
N ALA A 613 -8.27 -14.29 21.68
CA ALA A 613 -8.47 -14.78 23.03
C ALA A 613 -9.95 -15.07 23.31
N ARG A 614 -10.87 -14.18 22.92
CA ARG A 614 -12.32 -14.39 23.03
C ARG A 614 -12.77 -15.62 22.25
N GLN A 615 -12.22 -15.84 21.06
CA GLN A 615 -12.56 -17.00 20.22
C GLN A 615 -12.16 -18.33 20.86
N LEU A 616 -11.09 -18.37 21.67
CA LEU A 616 -10.68 -19.58 22.39
C LEU A 616 -11.72 -20.07 23.41
N ASP A 617 -12.54 -19.17 23.98
CA ASP A 617 -13.63 -19.54 24.90
C ASP A 617 -14.79 -20.28 24.19
N HIS A 618 -14.82 -20.28 22.86
CA HIS A 618 -15.93 -20.79 22.05
C HIS A 618 -15.57 -22.04 21.23
N VAL A 619 -14.40 -22.63 21.47
CA VAL A 619 -13.97 -23.83 20.77
C VAL A 619 -14.80 -25.03 21.23
N ARG A 620 -15.16 -25.91 20.28
CA ARG A 620 -16.02 -27.08 20.51
C ARG A 620 -15.33 -28.35 20.10
N GLY A 621 -15.52 -29.43 20.86
CA GLY A 621 -14.96 -30.75 20.55
C GLY A 621 -13.44 -30.91 20.69
N SER A 622 -12.73 -29.83 21.00
CA SER A 622 -11.31 -29.80 21.38
C SER A 622 -11.12 -28.95 22.62
N VAL A 623 -10.08 -29.24 23.40
CA VAL A 623 -9.71 -28.48 24.60
C VAL A 623 -8.35 -27.82 24.36
N PHE A 624 -8.29 -26.51 24.57
CA PHE A 624 -7.05 -25.74 24.51
C PHE A 624 -6.44 -25.61 25.91
N THR A 625 -5.15 -25.95 26.05
CA THR A 625 -4.36 -25.72 27.26
C THR A 625 -3.20 -24.80 26.93
N PRO A 626 -3.11 -23.58 27.48
CA PRO A 626 -2.07 -22.64 27.11
C PRO A 626 -0.70 -23.06 27.64
N TYR A 627 0.36 -22.63 26.96
CA TYR A 627 1.70 -22.67 27.52
C TYR A 627 1.84 -21.63 28.63
N LYS A 628 2.27 -22.04 29.81
CA LYS A 628 2.25 -21.17 31.01
C LYS A 628 3.43 -20.21 31.07
N THR A 629 4.59 -20.64 30.58
CA THR A 629 5.83 -19.86 30.58
C THR A 629 6.33 -19.72 29.16
N VAL A 630 6.25 -18.51 28.61
CA VAL A 630 6.67 -18.20 27.24
C VAL A 630 7.84 -17.22 27.26
N VAL A 631 8.92 -17.54 26.54
CA VAL A 631 10.03 -16.61 26.32
C VAL A 631 9.88 -15.96 24.95
N VAL A 632 9.96 -14.63 24.90
CA VAL A 632 9.92 -13.85 23.66
C VAL A 632 11.31 -13.26 23.41
N THR A 633 11.92 -13.63 22.29
CA THR A 633 13.23 -13.15 21.82
C THR A 633 13.06 -12.41 20.48
N PRO A 634 12.71 -11.11 20.50
CA PRO A 634 12.45 -10.29 19.32
C PRO A 634 13.74 -9.73 18.70
N PRO A 635 13.69 -9.17 17.49
CA PRO A 635 14.81 -8.55 16.82
C PRO A 635 14.89 -7.05 17.15
N TRP A 636 15.89 -6.37 16.60
CA TRP A 636 16.10 -4.92 16.77
C TRP A 636 15.43 -4.05 15.70
N ASN A 637 15.05 -4.60 14.56
CA ASN A 637 14.59 -3.81 13.40
C ASN A 637 13.12 -3.37 13.46
N PHE A 638 12.29 -4.14 14.17
CA PHE A 638 10.95 -3.74 14.60
C PHE A 638 10.87 -3.91 16.14
N PRO A 639 11.51 -2.99 16.89
CA PRO A 639 11.70 -3.11 18.33
C PRO A 639 10.45 -2.75 19.16
N ILE A 640 9.35 -2.37 18.51
CA ILE A 640 8.05 -2.06 19.13
C ILE A 640 7.06 -3.18 18.81
N ALA A 641 6.75 -3.40 17.53
CA ALA A 641 5.64 -4.26 17.10
C ALA A 641 5.91 -5.76 17.33
N ILE A 642 7.09 -6.25 16.96
CA ILE A 642 7.43 -7.67 17.12
C ILE A 642 7.55 -8.10 18.59
N PRO A 643 8.29 -7.38 19.48
CA PRO A 643 8.34 -7.72 20.90
C PRO A 643 6.95 -7.78 21.53
N ILE A 644 6.15 -6.73 21.32
CA ILE A 644 4.84 -6.64 21.95
C ILE A 644 3.87 -7.63 21.34
N GLY A 645 3.89 -7.86 20.02
CA GLY A 645 3.07 -8.87 19.34
C GLY A 645 3.32 -10.28 19.88
N GLY A 646 4.58 -10.66 20.09
CA GLY A 646 4.92 -11.94 20.72
C GLY A 646 4.42 -12.04 22.17
N CYS A 647 4.59 -10.97 22.96
CA CYS A 647 4.08 -10.92 24.33
C CYS A 647 2.55 -11.03 24.38
N LEU A 648 1.85 -10.26 23.55
CA LEU A 648 0.39 -10.20 23.51
C LEU A 648 -0.21 -11.51 23.02
N ALA A 649 0.42 -12.21 22.07
CA ALA A 649 -0.03 -13.52 21.62
C ALA A 649 0.02 -14.56 22.76
N ALA A 650 1.11 -14.58 23.52
CA ALA A 650 1.25 -15.46 24.69
C ALA A 650 0.23 -15.12 25.79
N LEU A 651 0.05 -13.84 26.11
CA LEU A 651 -0.94 -13.38 27.07
C LEU A 651 -2.37 -13.71 26.65
N ALA A 652 -2.69 -13.53 25.35
CA ALA A 652 -4.00 -13.87 24.77
C ALA A 652 -4.31 -15.36 24.90
N ALA A 653 -3.32 -16.21 24.70
CA ALA A 653 -3.47 -17.66 24.88
C ALA A 653 -3.68 -18.03 26.36
N GLY A 654 -2.98 -17.34 27.28
CA GLY A 654 -3.05 -17.60 28.72
C GLY A 654 -1.71 -17.88 29.39
N GLY A 655 -0.60 -17.58 28.72
CA GLY A 655 0.76 -17.69 29.26
C GLY A 655 1.27 -16.39 29.89
N ALA A 656 2.17 -16.52 30.86
CA ALA A 656 3.03 -15.43 31.33
C ALA A 656 4.31 -15.37 30.47
N VAL A 657 4.93 -14.19 30.44
CA VAL A 657 5.97 -13.87 29.46
C VAL A 657 7.26 -13.42 30.12
N ILE A 658 8.39 -13.90 29.58
CA ILE A 658 9.71 -13.29 29.77
C ILE A 658 10.16 -12.72 28.43
N LEU A 659 10.29 -11.40 28.36
CA LEU A 659 10.83 -10.68 27.22
C LEU A 659 12.35 -10.54 27.38
N LYS A 660 13.11 -11.11 26.45
CA LYS A 660 14.56 -10.91 26.30
C LYS A 660 14.81 -10.15 24.98
N PRO A 661 14.84 -8.80 24.98
CA PRO A 661 14.98 -8.01 23.77
C PRO A 661 16.38 -8.15 23.17
N ALA A 662 16.52 -7.76 21.90
CA ALA A 662 17.83 -7.58 21.29
C ALA A 662 18.63 -6.48 22.02
N PRO A 663 19.95 -6.66 22.25
CA PRO A 663 20.75 -5.75 23.08
C PRO A 663 20.86 -4.33 22.50
N GLN A 664 20.64 -4.16 21.20
CA GLN A 664 20.67 -2.86 20.52
C GLN A 664 19.49 -1.96 20.89
N VAL A 665 18.39 -2.50 21.41
CA VAL A 665 17.08 -1.80 21.53
C VAL A 665 16.43 -1.95 22.91
N LEU A 666 17.24 -2.03 23.95
CA LEU A 666 16.79 -2.31 25.31
C LEU A 666 15.97 -1.16 25.91
N ARG A 667 16.27 0.10 25.59
CA ARG A 667 15.51 1.26 26.08
C ARG A 667 14.08 1.26 25.50
N ILE A 668 13.90 0.89 24.23
CA ILE A 668 12.57 0.74 23.63
C ILE A 668 11.76 -0.34 24.37
N ALA A 669 12.39 -1.47 24.71
CA ALA A 669 11.73 -2.52 25.49
C ALA A 669 11.31 -2.04 26.90
N GLU A 670 12.10 -1.21 27.56
CA GLU A 670 11.71 -0.59 28.84
C GLU A 670 10.47 0.31 28.69
N VAL A 671 10.41 1.11 27.63
CA VAL A 671 9.24 1.97 27.34
C VAL A 671 8.00 1.13 27.05
N LEU A 672 8.13 0.02 26.30
CA LEU A 672 7.04 -0.93 26.08
C LEU A 672 6.50 -1.50 27.39
N ILE A 673 7.40 -1.95 28.28
CA ILE A 673 7.01 -2.50 29.59
C ILE A 673 6.32 -1.44 30.42
N GLN A 674 6.78 -0.19 30.40
CA GLN A 674 6.09 0.92 31.05
C GLN A 674 4.65 1.06 30.55
N CYS A 675 4.43 1.04 29.23
CA CYS A 675 3.07 1.07 28.66
C CYS A 675 2.21 -0.10 29.16
N MET A 676 2.77 -1.31 29.22
CA MET A 676 2.08 -2.49 29.78
C MET A 676 1.75 -2.30 31.27
N ARG A 677 2.64 -1.71 32.06
CA ARG A 677 2.36 -1.39 33.48
C ARG A 677 1.23 -0.39 33.62
N GLU A 678 1.20 0.64 32.79
CA GLU A 678 0.11 1.63 32.76
C GLU A 678 -1.27 0.99 32.48
N ALA A 679 -1.30 -0.09 31.68
CA ALA A 679 -2.50 -0.87 31.38
C ALA A 679 -2.91 -1.89 32.47
N GLY A 680 -2.07 -2.09 33.49
CA GLY A 680 -2.30 -3.01 34.61
C GLY A 680 -1.64 -4.38 34.49
N VAL A 681 -0.70 -4.58 33.56
CA VAL A 681 0.09 -5.82 33.47
C VAL A 681 1.10 -5.86 34.62
N SER A 682 1.01 -6.88 35.49
CA SER A 682 1.93 -7.01 36.64
C SER A 682 3.35 -7.39 36.22
N GLU A 683 4.31 -7.15 37.12
CA GLU A 683 5.72 -7.47 36.88
C GLU A 683 5.96 -8.96 36.63
N ASP A 684 5.28 -9.83 37.37
CA ASP A 684 5.44 -11.28 37.23
C ASP A 684 4.77 -11.83 35.95
N LEU A 685 3.71 -11.17 35.45
CA LEU A 685 2.97 -11.61 34.27
C LEU A 685 3.76 -11.33 32.97
N VAL A 686 4.49 -10.22 32.91
CA VAL A 686 5.43 -9.92 31.83
C VAL A 686 6.71 -9.36 32.43
N GLN A 687 7.78 -10.15 32.43
CA GLN A 687 9.10 -9.77 32.92
C GLN A 687 10.00 -9.32 31.78
N LEU A 688 10.85 -8.31 32.02
CA LEU A 688 11.90 -7.88 31.09
C LEU A 688 13.25 -8.29 31.64
N LEU A 689 13.98 -9.11 30.89
CA LEU A 689 15.31 -9.56 31.27
C LEU A 689 16.34 -9.16 30.20
N ASN A 690 17.27 -8.29 30.59
CA ASN A 690 18.49 -8.01 29.83
C ASN A 690 19.52 -9.13 30.10
N ALA A 691 19.19 -10.36 29.71
CA ALA A 691 20.09 -11.49 29.82
C ALA A 691 21.16 -11.42 28.72
N ASP A 692 22.41 -11.72 29.06
CA ASP A 692 23.50 -11.79 28.08
C ASP A 692 23.24 -12.82 26.97
N GLU A 693 24.08 -12.81 25.93
CA GLU A 693 24.07 -13.83 24.87
C GLU A 693 25.03 -14.99 25.19
N ALA A 694 25.32 -15.22 26.48
CA ALA A 694 26.19 -16.27 26.98
C ALA A 694 25.39 -17.19 27.94
N ASP A 695 25.94 -17.48 29.12
CA ASP A 695 25.39 -18.48 30.04
C ASP A 695 23.96 -18.14 30.51
N ALA A 696 23.66 -16.85 30.79
CA ALA A 696 22.34 -16.45 31.27
C ALA A 696 21.29 -16.51 30.15
N GLY A 697 21.62 -16.02 28.95
CA GLY A 697 20.75 -16.15 27.78
C GLY A 697 20.48 -17.61 27.40
N GLN A 698 21.52 -18.43 27.36
CA GLN A 698 21.39 -19.87 27.11
C GLN A 698 20.54 -20.54 28.18
N ARG A 699 20.77 -20.23 29.46
CA ARG A 699 19.97 -20.77 30.56
C ARG A 699 18.50 -20.42 30.43
N LEU A 700 18.17 -19.16 30.08
CA LEU A 700 16.78 -18.71 29.93
C LEU A 700 16.06 -19.49 28.83
N VAL A 701 16.65 -19.55 27.63
CA VAL A 701 16.01 -20.19 26.47
C VAL A 701 15.90 -21.72 26.65
N SER A 702 16.89 -22.35 27.26
CA SER A 702 16.94 -23.81 27.47
C SER A 702 16.31 -24.27 28.80
N HIS A 703 15.74 -23.35 29.60
CA HIS A 703 15.22 -23.67 30.92
C HIS A 703 14.10 -24.73 30.84
N PRO A 704 14.10 -25.78 31.68
CA PRO A 704 13.09 -26.86 31.62
C PRO A 704 11.63 -26.40 31.75
N GLU A 705 11.37 -25.36 32.55
CA GLU A 705 10.02 -24.81 32.76
C GLU A 705 9.57 -23.82 31.67
N VAL A 706 10.44 -23.46 30.71
CA VAL A 706 10.02 -22.66 29.55
C VAL A 706 9.32 -23.59 28.57
N GLU A 707 8.03 -23.39 28.37
CA GLU A 707 7.19 -24.28 27.56
C GLU A 707 7.18 -23.90 26.08
N SER A 708 7.36 -22.61 25.75
CA SER A 708 7.42 -22.11 24.36
C SER A 708 8.41 -20.96 24.23
N VAL A 709 9.08 -20.88 23.08
CA VAL A 709 9.92 -19.75 22.67
C VAL A 709 9.34 -19.12 21.39
N ILE A 710 9.06 -17.82 21.43
CA ILE A 710 8.73 -17.03 20.25
C ILE A 710 10.00 -16.27 19.85
N LEU A 711 10.56 -16.62 18.70
CA LEU A 711 11.78 -16.01 18.16
C LEU A 711 11.45 -15.23 16.89
N THR A 712 12.08 -14.09 16.72
CA THR A 712 12.20 -13.48 15.40
C THR A 712 13.63 -13.02 15.18
N GLY A 713 14.27 -13.53 14.12
CA GLY A 713 15.68 -13.30 13.89
C GLY A 713 16.29 -14.23 12.84
N ALA A 714 17.57 -14.55 12.98
CA ALA A 714 18.26 -15.41 12.04
C ALA A 714 17.86 -16.89 12.21
N SER A 715 17.82 -17.65 11.11
CA SER A 715 17.60 -19.11 11.14
C SER A 715 18.70 -19.85 11.91
N ASP A 716 19.94 -19.33 11.89
CA ASP A 716 21.05 -19.87 12.68
C ASP A 716 20.81 -19.74 14.19
N THR A 717 20.14 -18.67 14.64
CA THR A 717 19.77 -18.49 16.06
C THR A 717 18.70 -19.49 16.48
N ALA A 718 17.71 -19.75 15.63
CA ALA A 718 16.69 -20.77 15.88
C ALA A 718 17.33 -22.17 16.00
N LYS A 719 18.29 -22.49 15.12
CA LYS A 719 19.06 -23.74 15.19
C LYS A 719 19.90 -23.83 16.46
N LEU A 720 20.58 -22.74 16.84
CA LEU A 720 21.37 -22.67 18.07
C LEU A 720 20.51 -22.97 19.31
N PHE A 721 19.36 -22.31 19.43
CA PHE A 721 18.45 -22.50 20.56
C PHE A 721 18.00 -23.96 20.65
N ARG A 722 17.54 -24.54 19.53
CA ARG A 722 17.16 -25.95 19.47
C ARG A 722 18.32 -26.89 19.76
N GLY A 723 19.56 -26.52 19.42
CA GLY A 723 20.76 -27.28 19.78
C GLY A 723 20.96 -27.43 21.30
N TRP A 724 20.51 -26.46 22.10
CA TRP A 724 20.56 -26.54 23.56
C TRP A 724 19.47 -27.42 24.15
N ARG A 725 18.28 -27.45 23.52
CA ARG A 725 17.15 -28.29 23.94
C ARG A 725 16.33 -28.73 22.70
N PRO A 726 16.67 -29.87 22.07
CA PRO A 726 16.10 -30.29 20.79
C PRO A 726 14.57 -30.43 20.75
N LYS A 727 13.95 -30.79 21.89
CA LYS A 727 12.50 -30.95 22.06
C LYS A 727 11.76 -29.66 22.43
N MET A 728 12.41 -28.49 22.36
CA MET A 728 11.72 -27.23 22.66
C MET A 728 10.60 -26.95 21.65
N VAL A 729 9.50 -26.38 22.14
CA VAL A 729 8.54 -25.71 21.26
C VAL A 729 9.10 -24.34 20.94
N ILE A 730 9.35 -24.10 19.66
CA ILE A 730 9.82 -22.81 19.15
C ILE A 730 8.99 -22.43 17.93
N ASN A 731 8.51 -21.18 17.94
CA ASN A 731 7.89 -20.55 16.79
C ASN A 731 8.83 -19.42 16.37
N ALA A 732 9.62 -19.65 15.33
CA ALA A 732 10.60 -18.72 14.84
C ALA A 732 10.20 -18.18 13.47
N GLU A 733 9.92 -16.89 13.41
CA GLU A 733 9.88 -16.15 12.15
C GLU A 733 11.31 -15.76 11.79
N THR A 734 11.79 -16.29 10.67
CA THR A 734 13.17 -16.08 10.24
C THR A 734 13.20 -15.28 8.95
N SER A 735 14.37 -14.71 8.64
CA SER A 735 14.48 -13.71 7.57
C SER A 735 14.13 -14.21 6.16
N GLY A 736 14.15 -13.31 5.19
CA GLY A 736 13.74 -13.58 3.81
C GLY A 736 14.78 -13.17 2.78
N LYS A 737 14.70 -13.76 1.58
CA LYS A 737 15.42 -13.28 0.40
C LYS A 737 14.43 -12.95 -0.70
N ASN A 738 13.78 -11.81 -0.52
CA ASN A 738 12.56 -11.48 -1.24
C ASN A 738 12.84 -10.84 -2.59
N ALA A 739 11.94 -11.07 -3.54
CA ALA A 739 12.04 -10.57 -4.90
C ALA A 739 10.76 -9.92 -5.39
N ILE A 740 10.90 -8.90 -6.23
CA ILE A 740 9.82 -8.34 -7.06
C ILE A 740 10.10 -8.71 -8.52
N ILE A 741 9.17 -9.43 -9.14
CA ILE A 741 9.20 -9.70 -10.58
C ILE A 741 8.58 -8.50 -11.32
N VAL A 742 9.22 -8.03 -12.39
CA VAL A 742 8.67 -6.98 -13.25
C VAL A 742 8.60 -7.50 -14.67
N THR A 743 7.40 -7.53 -15.24
CA THR A 743 7.20 -7.99 -16.63
C THR A 743 7.12 -6.80 -17.60
N PRO A 744 7.25 -7.02 -18.92
CA PRO A 744 7.06 -5.96 -19.91
C PRO A 744 5.65 -5.34 -19.96
N ALA A 745 4.66 -5.98 -19.33
CA ALA A 745 3.31 -5.45 -19.22
C ALA A 745 3.14 -4.52 -18.00
N ALA A 746 4.14 -4.44 -17.10
CA ALA A 746 4.10 -3.57 -15.93
C ALA A 746 3.98 -2.08 -16.27
N ASP A 747 3.44 -1.31 -15.33
CA ASP A 747 3.69 0.13 -15.31
C ASP A 747 5.10 0.40 -14.73
N PRO A 748 6.05 0.89 -15.52
CA PRO A 748 7.43 1.07 -15.06
C PRO A 748 7.53 2.09 -13.93
N ASP A 749 6.71 3.13 -13.94
CA ASP A 749 6.80 4.22 -12.96
C ASP A 749 6.30 3.74 -11.59
N LEU A 750 5.19 2.98 -11.56
CA LEU A 750 4.68 2.36 -10.33
C LEU A 750 5.63 1.28 -9.81
N ALA A 751 6.12 0.41 -10.70
CA ALA A 751 7.07 -0.64 -10.32
C ALA A 751 8.34 -0.04 -9.69
N VAL A 752 8.92 1.02 -10.28
CA VAL A 752 10.07 1.70 -9.67
C VAL A 752 9.72 2.26 -8.30
N ALA A 753 8.56 2.93 -8.17
CA ALA A 753 8.11 3.54 -6.92
C ALA A 753 8.01 2.51 -5.78
N ASP A 754 7.50 1.32 -6.07
CA ASP A 754 7.35 0.23 -5.10
C ASP A 754 8.66 -0.51 -4.82
N ILE A 755 9.51 -0.69 -5.84
CA ILE A 755 10.84 -1.31 -5.69
C ILE A 755 11.71 -0.51 -4.73
N PHE A 756 11.89 0.80 -4.95
CA PHE A 756 12.84 1.56 -4.14
C PHE A 756 12.35 1.70 -2.69
N LYS A 757 11.03 1.86 -2.47
CA LYS A 757 10.44 1.82 -1.11
C LYS A 757 10.66 0.47 -0.44
N SER A 758 10.40 -0.63 -1.14
CA SER A 758 10.54 -1.98 -0.59
C SER A 758 11.99 -2.39 -0.34
N ALA A 759 12.93 -1.89 -1.15
CA ALA A 759 14.36 -2.22 -1.04
C ALA A 759 15.10 -1.40 0.03
N TYR A 760 14.75 -0.11 0.18
CA TYR A 760 15.54 0.84 0.97
C TYR A 760 14.80 1.45 2.16
N GLY A 761 13.49 1.22 2.30
CA GLY A 761 12.76 1.54 3.52
C GLY A 761 13.44 0.91 4.74
N HIS A 762 13.60 1.68 5.81
CA HIS A 762 14.42 1.32 6.97
C HIS A 762 15.85 0.81 6.63
N ALA A 763 16.49 1.40 5.61
CA ALA A 763 17.79 0.99 5.09
C ALA A 763 17.86 -0.49 4.64
N GLY A 764 16.74 -1.06 4.20
CA GLY A 764 16.67 -2.47 3.80
C GLY A 764 16.77 -3.45 4.98
N GLN A 765 16.70 -2.97 6.23
CA GLN A 765 16.74 -3.79 7.45
C GLN A 765 15.35 -4.36 7.78
N LYS A 766 14.67 -4.92 6.79
CA LYS A 766 13.38 -5.60 6.96
C LYS A 766 13.52 -7.03 6.47
N CYS A 767 12.96 -7.99 7.22
CA CYS A 767 12.87 -9.36 6.75
C CYS A 767 12.08 -9.47 5.42
N SER A 768 11.19 -8.52 5.16
CA SER A 768 10.40 -8.36 3.94
C SER A 768 11.03 -7.51 2.83
N ALA A 769 12.23 -6.94 3.05
CA ALA A 769 12.85 -6.02 2.09
C ALA A 769 13.07 -6.67 0.71
N ALA A 770 12.83 -5.91 -0.35
CA ALA A 770 13.05 -6.35 -1.73
C ALA A 770 14.55 -6.36 -2.07
N SER A 771 15.20 -7.50 -1.78
CA SER A 771 16.62 -7.71 -2.08
C SER A 771 16.89 -7.95 -3.57
N LEU A 772 15.91 -8.49 -4.30
CA LEU A 772 16.04 -8.87 -5.70
C LEU A 772 14.95 -8.21 -6.55
N ILE A 773 15.34 -7.74 -7.73
CA ILE A 773 14.42 -7.32 -8.79
C ILE A 773 14.63 -8.26 -9.96
N ILE A 774 13.61 -9.01 -10.36
CA ILE A 774 13.71 -9.96 -11.47
C ILE A 774 12.94 -9.39 -12.65
N THR A 775 13.67 -8.88 -13.63
CA THR A 775 13.06 -8.37 -14.85
C THR A 775 12.82 -9.51 -15.83
N VAL A 776 11.70 -9.46 -16.57
CA VAL A 776 11.34 -10.47 -17.57
C VAL A 776 11.45 -9.88 -18.97
N GLY A 777 12.23 -10.51 -19.85
CA GLY A 777 12.27 -10.17 -21.26
C GLY A 777 12.76 -8.74 -21.53
N SER A 778 11.94 -7.96 -22.25
CA SER A 778 12.35 -6.64 -22.77
C SER A 778 12.45 -5.54 -21.71
N ILE A 779 11.74 -5.65 -20.58
CA ILE A 779 11.79 -4.62 -19.52
C ILE A 779 13.17 -4.51 -18.88
N GLY A 780 13.93 -5.62 -18.81
CA GLY A 780 15.32 -5.62 -18.33
C GLY A 780 16.28 -4.79 -19.21
N LYS A 781 15.87 -4.49 -20.45
CA LYS A 781 16.62 -3.64 -21.41
C LYS A 781 16.02 -2.24 -21.54
N SER A 782 14.89 -1.96 -20.88
CA SER A 782 14.22 -0.65 -20.94
C SER A 782 15.07 0.41 -20.24
N GLN A 783 15.52 1.40 -21.01
CA GLN A 783 16.27 2.54 -20.46
C GLN A 783 15.39 3.40 -19.56
N ARG A 784 14.08 3.45 -19.80
CA ARG A 784 13.13 4.15 -18.94
C ARG A 784 13.07 3.51 -17.56
N PHE A 785 12.78 2.20 -17.50
CA PHE A 785 12.66 1.49 -16.23
C PHE A 785 13.97 1.50 -15.44
N ILE A 786 15.08 1.07 -16.04
CA ILE A 786 16.39 1.01 -15.36
C ILE A 786 16.88 2.42 -15.01
N GLY A 787 16.70 3.39 -15.92
CA GLY A 787 17.12 4.78 -15.72
C GLY A 787 16.37 5.45 -14.56
N GLN A 788 15.04 5.31 -14.51
CA GLN A 788 14.24 5.82 -13.39
C GLN A 788 14.58 5.12 -12.07
N LEU A 789 14.79 3.80 -12.08
CA LEU A 789 15.20 3.09 -10.85
C LEU A 789 16.53 3.63 -10.32
N VAL A 790 17.52 3.79 -11.19
CA VAL A 790 18.84 4.35 -10.81
C VAL A 790 18.69 5.79 -10.30
N ASP A 791 17.90 6.63 -10.96
CA ASP A 791 17.66 8.01 -10.54
C ASP A 791 16.97 8.07 -9.17
N ALA A 792 15.91 7.29 -8.96
CA ALA A 792 15.20 7.21 -7.69
C ALA A 792 16.13 6.76 -6.55
N VAL A 793 16.94 5.73 -6.77
CA VAL A 793 17.89 5.20 -5.78
C VAL A 793 18.95 6.25 -5.42
N LYS A 794 19.53 6.94 -6.42
CA LYS A 794 20.54 7.99 -6.17
C LYS A 794 19.99 9.23 -5.46
N SER A 795 18.68 9.42 -5.55
CA SER A 795 17.98 10.58 -4.98
C SER A 795 17.60 10.42 -3.53
N ILE A 796 17.75 9.21 -2.97
CA ILE A 796 17.43 8.92 -1.58
C ILE A 796 18.29 9.78 -0.64
N LYS A 797 17.62 10.55 0.22
CA LYS A 797 18.27 11.31 1.28
C LYS A 797 18.55 10.43 2.49
N VAL A 798 19.84 10.16 2.71
CA VAL A 798 20.33 9.37 3.85
C VAL A 798 20.70 10.29 5.01
N GLY A 799 20.32 9.90 6.22
CA GLY A 799 20.63 10.66 7.42
C GLY A 799 20.27 9.91 8.70
N PRO A 800 20.49 10.52 9.87
CA PRO A 800 20.04 9.96 11.15
C PRO A 800 18.51 10.02 11.26
N GLY A 801 17.91 9.11 12.03
CA GLY A 801 16.46 9.12 12.30
C GLY A 801 15.97 10.38 13.01
N THR A 802 16.85 11.08 13.74
CA THR A 802 16.57 12.34 14.44
C THR A 802 16.44 13.54 13.51
N ASP A 803 16.84 13.43 12.24
CA ASP A 803 16.65 14.47 11.23
C ASP A 803 15.34 14.21 10.48
N ILE A 804 14.36 15.11 10.66
CA ILE A 804 13.03 15.02 10.02
C ILE A 804 13.12 14.88 8.50
N SER A 805 14.18 15.39 7.90
CA SER A 805 14.38 15.43 6.45
C SER A 805 14.96 14.13 5.88
N THR A 806 15.39 13.21 6.73
CA THR A 806 15.88 11.88 6.35
C THR A 806 14.76 11.05 5.72
N TRP A 807 15.05 10.46 4.55
CA TRP A 807 14.16 9.47 3.94
C TRP A 807 14.61 8.04 4.29
N MET A 808 15.92 7.75 4.18
CA MET A 808 16.51 6.47 4.60
C MET A 808 17.40 6.68 5.82
N ASN A 809 17.07 6.03 6.93
CA ASN A 809 17.90 6.02 8.13
C ASN A 809 19.22 5.25 7.96
N GLY A 810 20.07 5.26 8.99
CA GLY A 810 21.27 4.41 9.06
C GLY A 810 20.98 2.94 9.36
N ILE A 811 22.01 2.11 9.23
CA ILE A 811 22.01 0.73 9.75
C ILE A 811 22.28 0.73 11.26
N ILE A 812 21.75 -0.28 11.98
CA ILE A 812 21.73 -0.31 13.45
C ILE A 812 23.13 -0.32 14.08
N GLU A 813 24.09 -0.98 13.42
CA GLU A 813 25.47 -1.11 13.87
C GLU A 813 26.41 -1.25 12.65
N GLN A 814 27.72 -1.31 12.91
CA GLN A 814 28.69 -1.52 11.82
C GLN A 814 28.39 -2.80 11.04
N PRO A 815 28.55 -2.80 9.71
CA PRO A 815 28.15 -3.93 8.89
C PRO A 815 29.03 -5.14 9.22
N GLY A 816 28.39 -6.22 9.66
CA GLY A 816 29.04 -7.53 9.79
C GLY A 816 29.50 -8.09 8.43
N GLU A 817 30.18 -9.25 8.43
CA GLU A 817 30.81 -9.82 7.23
C GLU A 817 29.87 -9.92 6.02
N LYS A 818 28.65 -10.44 6.25
CA LYS A 818 27.62 -10.64 5.22
C LYS A 818 27.19 -9.30 4.58
N LEU A 819 26.83 -8.31 5.40
CA LEU A 819 26.41 -7.00 4.90
C LEU A 819 27.58 -6.25 4.26
N LEU A 820 28.77 -6.29 4.85
CA LEU A 820 29.96 -5.62 4.32
C LEU A 820 30.34 -6.18 2.94
N ARG A 821 30.28 -7.50 2.73
CA ARG A 821 30.42 -8.11 1.40
C ARG A 821 29.33 -7.60 0.45
N GLY A 822 28.09 -7.58 0.91
CA GLY A 822 26.93 -7.02 0.20
C GLY A 822 27.10 -5.55 -0.22
N LEU A 823 27.82 -4.73 0.55
CA LEU A 823 28.01 -3.31 0.24
C LEU A 823 29.25 -3.04 -0.63
N THR A 824 30.24 -3.93 -0.63
CA THR A 824 31.58 -3.60 -1.16
C THR A 824 32.08 -4.52 -2.27
N GLN A 825 31.56 -5.74 -2.40
CA GLN A 825 32.10 -6.76 -3.31
C GLN A 825 31.05 -7.27 -4.29
N LEU A 826 31.43 -7.41 -5.56
CA LEU A 826 30.59 -7.95 -6.63
C LEU A 826 31.04 -9.36 -6.99
N ASP A 827 30.09 -10.24 -7.34
CA ASP A 827 30.42 -11.53 -7.93
C ASP A 827 30.77 -11.37 -9.43
N LYS A 828 31.31 -12.42 -10.05
CA LYS A 828 31.76 -12.38 -11.45
C LYS A 828 30.59 -12.06 -12.39
N GLY A 829 30.74 -10.99 -13.18
CA GLY A 829 29.75 -10.55 -14.16
C GLY A 829 28.76 -9.52 -13.63
N GLU A 830 28.71 -9.32 -12.31
CA GLU A 830 27.92 -8.25 -11.72
C GLU A 830 28.58 -6.88 -11.91
N THR A 831 27.77 -5.82 -11.93
CA THR A 831 28.23 -4.43 -11.93
C THR A 831 27.42 -3.58 -10.95
N TRP A 832 27.99 -2.45 -10.51
CA TRP A 832 27.26 -1.46 -9.73
C TRP A 832 26.57 -0.46 -10.67
N LEU A 833 25.23 -0.42 -10.65
CA LEU A 833 24.48 0.70 -11.23
C LEU A 833 24.47 1.90 -10.28
N VAL A 834 24.41 1.61 -8.97
CA VAL A 834 24.66 2.55 -7.88
C VAL A 834 25.56 1.85 -6.88
N LYS A 835 26.73 2.42 -6.61
CA LYS A 835 27.69 1.85 -5.66
C LYS A 835 27.42 2.43 -4.26
N PRO A 836 27.31 1.61 -3.21
CA PRO A 836 27.25 2.09 -1.83
C PRO A 836 28.49 2.88 -1.43
N GLU A 837 28.29 3.93 -0.66
CA GLU A 837 29.32 4.76 -0.06
C GLU A 837 29.09 4.85 1.45
N LYS A 838 30.18 4.73 2.22
CA LYS A 838 30.15 4.95 3.67
C LYS A 838 30.12 6.46 3.93
N LEU A 839 29.09 6.95 4.62
CA LEU A 839 28.81 8.38 4.77
C LEU A 839 29.25 8.97 6.12
N ASN A 840 29.58 8.14 7.11
CA ASN A 840 30.13 8.57 8.39
C ASN A 840 31.32 7.71 8.85
N GLU A 841 32.05 8.21 9.86
CA GLU A 841 33.22 7.51 10.39
C GLU A 841 32.84 6.22 11.08
N GLU A 842 31.76 6.24 11.87
CA GLU A 842 31.21 5.12 12.63
C GLU A 842 30.76 3.97 11.74
N GLY A 843 30.50 4.22 10.45
CA GLY A 843 30.12 3.21 9.48
C GLY A 843 28.68 2.72 9.58
N THR A 844 27.81 3.51 10.18
CA THR A 844 26.37 3.25 10.34
C THR A 844 25.51 3.99 9.30
N LEU A 845 26.06 4.99 8.60
CA LEU A 845 25.39 5.64 7.47
C LEU A 845 26.01 5.15 6.16
N TRP A 846 25.17 4.56 5.30
CA TRP A 846 25.56 4.08 3.97
C TRP A 846 24.58 4.58 2.92
N SER A 847 25.09 5.02 1.77
CA SER A 847 24.26 5.26 0.59
C SER A 847 23.73 3.93 0.04
N PRO A 848 22.58 3.94 -0.67
CA PRO A 848 22.00 2.72 -1.21
C PRO A 848 22.83 2.15 -2.36
N GLY A 849 22.79 0.83 -2.53
CA GLY A 849 23.46 0.08 -3.60
C GLY A 849 22.50 -0.67 -4.51
N LEU A 850 22.77 -0.62 -5.81
CA LEU A 850 22.03 -1.37 -6.82
C LEU A 850 22.99 -2.16 -7.71
N ARG A 851 22.96 -3.48 -7.58
CA ARG A 851 23.70 -4.43 -8.43
C ARG A 851 22.94 -4.73 -9.69
N ASP A 852 23.66 -5.03 -10.76
CA ASP A 852 23.11 -5.56 -12.00
C ASP A 852 23.77 -6.88 -12.37
N ASN A 853 23.05 -7.71 -13.14
CA ASN A 853 23.44 -9.05 -13.58
C ASN A 853 23.71 -10.06 -12.45
N VAL A 854 22.94 -9.99 -11.36
CA VAL A 854 22.92 -11.04 -10.34
C VAL A 854 22.46 -12.34 -11.00
N GLN A 855 23.25 -13.41 -10.86
CA GLN A 855 22.96 -14.70 -11.49
C GLN A 855 22.19 -15.63 -10.54
N PRO A 856 21.30 -16.50 -11.05
CA PRO A 856 20.68 -17.53 -10.23
C PRO A 856 21.75 -18.43 -9.60
N GLY A 857 21.60 -18.72 -8.32
CA GLY A 857 22.56 -19.49 -7.52
C GLY A 857 23.84 -18.74 -7.13
N SER A 858 24.02 -17.47 -7.52
CA SER A 858 25.11 -16.62 -7.02
C SER A 858 25.00 -16.40 -5.52
N TRP A 859 26.06 -15.84 -4.91
CA TRP A 859 26.04 -15.57 -3.48
C TRP A 859 24.96 -14.53 -3.14
N PHE A 860 24.87 -13.44 -3.90
CA PHE A 860 23.87 -12.42 -3.63
C PHE A 860 22.43 -12.92 -3.88
N HIS A 861 22.21 -13.89 -4.77
CA HIS A 861 20.89 -14.50 -4.98
C HIS A 861 20.40 -15.29 -3.75
N THR A 862 21.31 -15.94 -3.03
CA THR A 862 20.98 -16.92 -1.97
C THR A 862 21.25 -16.43 -0.55
N HIS A 863 21.90 -15.28 -0.39
CA HIS A 863 22.25 -14.71 0.91
C HIS A 863 21.59 -13.35 1.11
N GLU A 864 20.78 -13.23 2.15
CA GLU A 864 20.20 -11.96 2.57
C GLU A 864 21.24 -11.09 3.28
N CYS A 865 21.43 -9.85 2.83
CA CYS A 865 22.43 -8.94 3.41
C CYS A 865 21.90 -8.11 4.59
N PHE A 866 20.58 -7.90 4.69
CA PHE A 866 19.92 -7.10 5.73
C PHE A 866 20.44 -5.66 5.83
N GLY A 867 20.49 -4.97 4.70
CA GLY A 867 20.94 -3.58 4.60
C GLY A 867 20.65 -2.99 3.21
N PRO A 868 21.14 -1.78 2.90
CA PRO A 868 20.63 -0.98 1.80
C PRO A 868 21.24 -1.37 0.45
N VAL A 869 21.08 -2.64 0.05
CA VAL A 869 21.56 -3.19 -1.21
C VAL A 869 20.52 -4.08 -1.87
N ALA A 870 20.19 -3.78 -3.13
CA ALA A 870 19.36 -4.62 -3.98
C ALA A 870 20.11 -5.06 -5.24
N GLY A 871 19.62 -6.10 -5.92
CA GLY A 871 20.24 -6.63 -7.13
C GLY A 871 19.25 -7.02 -8.21
N ILE A 872 19.59 -6.68 -9.46
CA ILE A 872 18.77 -6.98 -10.63
C ILE A 872 19.20 -8.30 -11.26
N MET A 873 18.21 -9.15 -11.52
CA MET A 873 18.30 -10.37 -12.32
C MET A 873 17.50 -10.17 -13.61
N HIS A 874 17.96 -10.79 -14.70
CA HIS A 874 17.35 -10.69 -16.03
C HIS A 874 16.90 -12.06 -16.51
N ALA A 875 15.61 -12.35 -16.42
CA ALA A 875 15.00 -13.62 -16.84
C ALA A 875 14.45 -13.52 -18.26
N ASP A 876 14.51 -14.62 -19.01
CA ASP A 876 13.97 -14.70 -20.37
C ASP A 876 12.45 -14.90 -20.39
N SER A 877 11.88 -15.50 -19.33
CA SER A 877 10.44 -15.75 -19.22
C SER A 877 9.92 -15.62 -17.78
N LEU A 878 8.60 -15.51 -17.62
CA LEU A 878 7.95 -15.42 -16.31
C LEU A 878 8.14 -16.71 -15.51
N GLU A 879 8.11 -17.87 -16.18
CA GLU A 879 8.35 -19.18 -15.55
C GLU A 879 9.75 -19.24 -14.92
N GLN A 880 10.76 -18.79 -15.67
CA GLN A 880 12.13 -18.72 -15.17
C GLN A 880 12.27 -17.72 -14.02
N ALA A 881 11.60 -16.57 -14.10
CA ALA A 881 11.62 -15.59 -13.02
C ALA A 881 11.00 -16.15 -11.72
N ILE A 882 9.92 -16.91 -11.82
CA ILE A 882 9.29 -17.60 -10.68
C ILE A 882 10.21 -18.69 -10.12
N GLU A 883 10.87 -19.47 -10.99
CA GLU A 883 11.86 -20.46 -10.56
C GLU A 883 13.00 -19.81 -9.76
N TRP A 884 13.51 -18.67 -10.21
CA TRP A 884 14.55 -17.92 -9.50
C TRP A 884 14.03 -17.37 -8.17
N GLN A 885 12.85 -16.74 -8.15
CA GLN A 885 12.22 -16.26 -6.93
C GLN A 885 12.03 -17.38 -5.88
N ASN A 886 11.64 -18.58 -6.31
CA ASN A 886 11.40 -19.72 -5.43
C ASN A 886 12.70 -20.45 -4.98
N SER A 887 13.82 -20.26 -5.68
CA SER A 887 15.08 -20.99 -5.45
C SER A 887 16.10 -20.25 -4.58
N THR A 888 15.69 -19.18 -3.90
CA THR A 888 16.55 -18.48 -2.92
C THR A 888 16.80 -19.27 -1.64
N GLY A 889 15.99 -20.30 -1.38
CA GLY A 889 15.95 -21.06 -0.12
C GLY A 889 14.99 -20.48 0.92
N TYR A 890 14.37 -19.33 0.64
CA TYR A 890 13.44 -18.61 1.50
C TYR A 890 12.07 -18.48 0.85
N GLY A 891 11.06 -18.10 1.63
CA GLY A 891 9.68 -17.97 1.16
C GLY A 891 8.86 -16.99 1.99
N LEU A 892 9.41 -15.81 2.33
CA LEU A 892 8.75 -14.82 3.17
C LEU A 892 7.83 -13.90 2.38
N THR A 893 8.39 -12.90 1.67
CA THR A 893 7.62 -12.00 0.81
C THR A 893 8.01 -12.16 -0.67
N GLY A 894 7.06 -11.89 -1.57
CA GLY A 894 7.31 -11.85 -3.00
C GLY A 894 6.31 -10.95 -3.71
N GLY A 895 6.76 -10.24 -4.74
CA GLY A 895 5.93 -9.32 -5.51
C GLY A 895 5.96 -9.61 -7.01
N ILE A 896 4.91 -9.20 -7.71
CA ILE A 896 4.90 -9.06 -9.17
C ILE A 896 4.28 -7.73 -9.59
N HIS A 897 4.93 -7.05 -10.54
CA HIS A 897 4.31 -6.00 -11.34
C HIS A 897 4.03 -6.52 -12.74
N THR A 898 2.74 -6.60 -13.06
CA THR A 898 2.15 -6.81 -14.37
C THR A 898 0.68 -6.39 -14.36
N ILE A 899 0.23 -5.72 -15.42
CA ILE A 899 -1.21 -5.45 -15.63
C ILE A 899 -1.90 -6.58 -16.42
N ASP A 900 -1.15 -7.62 -16.83
CA ASP A 900 -1.70 -8.80 -17.48
C ASP A 900 -2.26 -9.77 -16.43
N VAL A 901 -3.59 -9.86 -16.39
CA VAL A 901 -4.33 -10.73 -15.45
C VAL A 901 -3.93 -12.20 -15.60
N GLU A 902 -3.54 -12.66 -16.79
CA GLU A 902 -3.09 -14.03 -16.98
C GLU A 902 -1.70 -14.27 -16.35
N GLU A 903 -0.79 -13.30 -16.44
CA GLU A 903 0.51 -13.34 -15.77
C GLU A 903 0.34 -13.29 -14.25
N SER A 904 -0.49 -12.39 -13.73
CA SER A 904 -0.80 -12.30 -12.30
C SER A 904 -1.40 -13.58 -11.74
N ALA A 905 -2.36 -14.19 -12.44
CA ALA A 905 -2.96 -15.46 -12.04
C ALA A 905 -1.94 -16.62 -12.12
N PHE A 906 -1.10 -16.64 -13.16
CA PHE A 906 -0.06 -17.65 -13.32
C PHE A 906 0.97 -17.59 -12.19
N TRP A 907 1.40 -16.38 -11.83
CA TRP A 907 2.32 -16.11 -10.73
C TRP A 907 1.70 -16.48 -9.38
N ARG A 908 0.48 -16.02 -9.09
CA ARG A 908 -0.25 -16.28 -7.85
C ARG A 908 -0.38 -17.77 -7.53
N GLU A 909 -0.48 -18.63 -8.54
CA GLU A 909 -0.60 -20.08 -8.33
C GLU A 909 0.73 -20.82 -8.15
N ARG A 910 1.87 -20.19 -8.49
CA ARG A 910 3.20 -20.84 -8.52
C ARG A 910 4.24 -20.20 -7.62
N VAL A 911 4.02 -18.97 -7.17
CA VAL A 911 4.94 -18.32 -6.24
C VAL A 911 4.91 -19.03 -4.88
N GLU A 912 6.09 -19.30 -4.33
CA GLU A 912 6.26 -20.05 -3.08
C GLU A 912 6.69 -19.13 -1.92
N VAL A 913 5.82 -18.16 -1.61
CA VAL A 913 6.00 -17.20 -0.52
C VAL A 913 4.79 -17.17 0.39
N GLY A 914 4.99 -16.88 1.67
CA GLY A 914 3.91 -16.71 2.62
C GLY A 914 3.12 -15.41 2.42
N ASN A 915 3.76 -14.32 2.00
CA ASN A 915 3.12 -13.03 1.71
C ASN A 915 3.38 -12.62 0.26
N ALA A 916 2.35 -12.66 -0.57
CA ALA A 916 2.40 -12.33 -1.98
C ALA A 916 1.74 -10.97 -2.25
N TYR A 917 2.34 -10.16 -3.12
CA TYR A 917 1.85 -8.82 -3.46
C TYR A 917 1.80 -8.61 -4.98
N ILE A 918 0.74 -7.99 -5.49
CA ILE A 918 0.53 -7.76 -6.92
C ILE A 918 0.27 -6.27 -7.15
N GLU A 919 1.05 -5.64 -8.04
CA GLU A 919 0.95 -4.21 -8.38
C GLU A 919 1.08 -3.27 -7.15
N ARG A 920 1.96 -3.64 -6.20
CA ARG A 920 2.32 -2.84 -5.02
C ARG A 920 3.64 -3.30 -4.40
N GLY A 921 4.17 -2.50 -3.46
CA GLY A 921 5.32 -2.87 -2.63
C GLY A 921 5.10 -4.11 -1.74
N ILE A 922 6.19 -4.75 -1.31
CA ILE A 922 6.17 -6.04 -0.58
C ILE A 922 6.43 -5.93 0.93
N THR A 923 6.43 -4.71 1.46
CA THR A 923 6.71 -4.39 2.87
C THR A 923 5.55 -3.61 3.49
N GLY A 924 5.49 -3.53 4.82
CA GLY A 924 4.40 -2.82 5.52
C GLY A 924 3.13 -3.66 5.58
N ALA A 925 3.28 -4.94 5.92
CA ALA A 925 2.14 -5.81 6.16
C ALA A 925 1.33 -5.28 7.35
N ILE A 926 0.01 -5.20 7.19
CA ILE A 926 -0.92 -4.71 8.21
C ILE A 926 -1.63 -5.93 8.82
N VAL A 927 -1.77 -5.95 10.15
CA VAL A 927 -2.45 -7.02 10.91
C VAL A 927 -3.83 -7.30 10.32
N GLN A 928 -4.22 -8.58 10.26
CA GLN A 928 -5.41 -9.10 9.55
C GLN A 928 -5.38 -8.95 8.03
N ARG A 929 -5.08 -7.75 7.49
CA ARG A 929 -5.05 -7.48 6.04
C ARG A 929 -4.03 -8.39 5.35
N GLN A 930 -2.77 -8.37 5.79
CA GLN A 930 -1.70 -9.20 5.25
C GLN A 930 -0.96 -9.94 6.36
N SER A 931 -1.69 -10.78 7.12
CA SER A 931 -1.11 -11.67 8.15
C SER A 931 0.28 -12.19 7.75
N PHE A 932 1.27 -11.96 8.59
CA PHE A 932 2.68 -12.00 8.20
C PHE A 932 3.39 -13.26 8.65
N GLY A 933 4.10 -13.91 7.73
CA GLY A 933 4.93 -15.08 8.03
C GLY A 933 5.32 -15.85 6.78
N GLY A 934 6.41 -16.58 6.84
CA GLY A 934 7.04 -17.20 5.66
C GLY A 934 6.94 -18.72 5.57
N TRP A 935 7.46 -19.26 4.47
CA TRP A 935 7.67 -20.69 4.24
C TRP A 935 9.17 -21.01 4.18
N LYS A 936 9.53 -22.29 4.05
CA LYS A 936 10.93 -22.75 3.89
C LYS A 936 11.80 -22.26 5.05
N ASN A 937 12.99 -21.72 4.79
CA ASN A 937 13.89 -21.20 5.83
C ASN A 937 13.43 -19.87 6.44
N SER A 938 12.26 -19.35 6.09
CA SER A 938 11.66 -18.15 6.69
C SER A 938 10.75 -18.46 7.87
N ALA A 939 10.49 -19.74 8.18
CA ALA A 939 9.76 -20.13 9.38
C ALA A 939 10.29 -21.46 9.94
N ILE A 940 10.38 -21.56 11.27
CA ILE A 940 10.63 -22.82 12.00
C ILE A 940 9.58 -22.95 13.09
N GLY A 941 8.98 -24.14 13.24
CA GLY A 941 7.85 -24.37 14.14
C GLY A 941 6.55 -24.61 13.38
N ASN A 942 5.42 -24.27 14.01
CA ASN A 942 4.09 -24.49 13.45
C ASN A 942 3.84 -23.65 12.18
N GLY A 943 4.38 -22.43 12.14
CA GLY A 943 4.32 -21.54 10.97
C GLY A 943 2.94 -20.90 10.74
N ALA A 944 2.17 -20.67 11.80
CA ALA A 944 1.03 -19.76 11.72
C ALA A 944 1.53 -18.31 11.65
N LYS A 945 0.85 -17.48 10.85
CA LYS A 945 1.25 -16.10 10.59
C LYS A 945 0.91 -15.17 11.75
N ALA A 946 1.85 -14.31 12.13
CA ALA A 946 1.61 -13.22 13.06
C ALA A 946 0.50 -12.30 12.51
N GLY A 947 -0.42 -11.89 13.39
CA GLY A 947 -1.58 -11.06 13.02
C GLY A 947 -2.63 -11.82 12.22
N GLY A 948 -2.51 -13.16 12.16
CA GLY A 948 -3.46 -14.07 11.53
C GLY A 948 -4.21 -14.95 12.55
N PRO A 949 -5.24 -15.66 12.08
CA PRO A 949 -6.25 -16.28 12.95
C PRO A 949 -5.73 -17.43 13.81
N ASN A 950 -4.61 -18.07 13.42
CA ASN A 950 -4.09 -19.25 14.12
C ASN A 950 -2.89 -18.94 15.04
N TYR A 951 -2.41 -17.70 15.10
CA TYR A 951 -1.17 -17.38 15.83
C TYR A 951 -1.29 -17.56 17.34
N VAL A 952 -2.39 -17.12 17.95
CA VAL A 952 -2.64 -17.30 19.40
C VAL A 952 -2.88 -18.77 19.72
N ALA A 953 -3.62 -19.48 18.86
CA ALA A 953 -3.96 -20.89 19.03
C ALA A 953 -2.74 -21.84 19.02
N GLN A 954 -1.57 -21.37 18.53
CA GLN A 954 -0.33 -22.15 18.56
C GLN A 954 0.45 -22.03 19.89
N GLN A 955 0.07 -21.09 20.76
CA GLN A 955 0.70 -20.87 22.07
C GLN A 955 0.08 -21.77 23.16
N GLY A 956 -0.19 -23.01 22.81
CA GLY A 956 -0.66 -24.04 23.73
C GLY A 956 -0.74 -25.41 23.08
N ARG A 957 -1.35 -26.34 23.78
CA ARG A 957 -1.63 -27.70 23.34
C ARG A 957 -3.12 -27.89 23.13
N TRP A 958 -3.43 -28.67 22.10
CA TRP A 958 -4.79 -29.10 21.82
C TRP A 958 -4.95 -30.57 22.18
N THR A 959 -5.98 -30.89 22.94
CA THR A 959 -6.36 -32.27 23.28
C THR A 959 -7.79 -32.53 22.88
N GLU A 960 -8.14 -33.81 22.71
CA GLU A 960 -9.49 -34.20 22.32
C GLU A 960 -10.53 -33.83 23.39
N GLY A 961 -11.62 -33.19 22.96
CA GLY A 961 -12.82 -32.93 23.77
C GLY A 961 -13.95 -33.89 23.44
N ASP A 962 -15.21 -33.44 23.59
CA ASP A 962 -16.36 -34.22 23.17
C ASP A 962 -16.53 -34.17 21.64
N ILE A 963 -16.14 -35.24 20.95
CA ILE A 963 -16.27 -35.39 19.50
C ILE A 963 -17.72 -35.27 18.97
N ASN A 964 -18.73 -35.34 19.84
CA ASN A 964 -20.12 -35.10 19.45
C ASN A 964 -20.43 -33.62 19.25
N GLU A 965 -19.66 -32.73 19.87
CA GLU A 965 -19.79 -31.27 19.72
C GLU A 965 -19.06 -30.73 18.49
N LEU A 966 -18.22 -31.55 17.84
CA LEU A 966 -17.57 -31.19 16.58
C LEU A 966 -18.61 -30.84 15.52
N LEU A 967 -18.36 -29.72 14.85
CA LEU A 967 -19.11 -29.31 13.67
C LEU A 967 -18.86 -30.31 12.53
N SER A 968 -19.87 -30.52 11.70
CA SER A 968 -19.86 -31.53 10.64
C SER A 968 -20.50 -31.02 9.35
N SER A 969 -19.93 -31.40 8.22
CA SER A 969 -20.49 -31.16 6.88
C SER A 969 -20.63 -32.47 6.10
N THR A 970 -21.30 -32.43 4.95
CA THR A 970 -21.45 -33.58 4.05
C THR A 970 -20.09 -34.02 3.50
N LEU A 971 -19.81 -35.32 3.59
CA LEU A 971 -18.56 -35.90 3.10
C LEU A 971 -18.47 -35.91 1.56
N PRO A 972 -17.32 -35.52 0.98
CA PRO A 972 -17.05 -35.74 -0.44
C PRO A 972 -17.07 -37.24 -0.82
N THR A 973 -17.34 -37.53 -2.10
CA THR A 973 -17.42 -38.91 -2.61
C THR A 973 -16.13 -39.69 -2.38
N HIS A 974 -14.97 -39.08 -2.65
CA HIS A 974 -13.67 -39.75 -2.50
C HIS A 974 -13.35 -40.06 -1.02
N ILE A 975 -13.67 -39.17 -0.08
CA ILE A 975 -13.55 -39.43 1.37
C ILE A 975 -14.50 -40.55 1.81
N THR A 976 -15.74 -40.56 1.27
CA THR A 976 -16.70 -41.63 1.57
C THR A 976 -16.22 -42.99 1.05
N GLN A 977 -15.59 -43.04 -0.12
CA GLN A 977 -14.95 -44.24 -0.66
C GLN A 977 -13.79 -44.69 0.23
N LEU A 978 -12.91 -43.77 0.63
CA LEU A 978 -11.81 -44.05 1.54
C LEU A 978 -12.29 -44.61 2.89
N LEU A 979 -13.34 -44.04 3.49
CA LEU A 979 -13.95 -44.58 4.71
C LEU A 979 -14.56 -45.97 4.51
N ARG A 980 -15.07 -46.29 3.31
CA ARG A 980 -15.56 -47.63 2.97
C ARG A 980 -14.41 -48.62 2.81
N GLU A 981 -13.31 -48.20 2.19
CA GLU A 981 -12.08 -49.01 2.10
C GLU A 981 -11.55 -49.31 3.50
N ILE A 982 -11.43 -48.30 4.36
CA ILE A 982 -11.01 -48.46 5.77
C ILE A 982 -11.93 -49.43 6.53
N ARG A 983 -13.25 -49.45 6.24
CA ARG A 983 -14.19 -50.43 6.81
C ARG A 983 -14.07 -51.82 6.19
N GLY A 984 -13.66 -51.90 4.93
CA GLY A 984 -13.50 -53.16 4.17
C GLY A 984 -12.20 -53.88 4.49
N VAL A 985 -11.19 -53.15 4.98
CA VAL A 985 -10.01 -53.72 5.64
C VAL A 985 -10.51 -54.58 6.81
N SER A 986 -10.49 -55.90 6.62
CA SER A 986 -10.93 -56.88 7.62
C SER A 986 -9.84 -57.06 8.69
N SER A 987 -9.42 -55.98 9.33
CA SER A 987 -8.37 -56.03 10.34
C SER A 987 -8.98 -56.05 11.75
N PRO A 988 -8.58 -56.98 12.64
CA PRO A 988 -8.96 -56.95 14.06
C PRO A 988 -8.41 -55.72 14.82
N ALA A 989 -7.65 -54.84 14.16
CA ALA A 989 -6.99 -53.68 14.72
C ALA A 989 -7.88 -52.43 14.93
N LEU A 990 -9.10 -52.38 14.37
CA LEU A 990 -10.04 -51.26 14.55
C LEU A 990 -11.34 -51.68 15.25
N SER A 991 -11.71 -50.97 16.30
CA SER A 991 -12.99 -51.16 16.98
C SER A 991 -14.12 -50.43 16.26
N LYS A 992 -15.38 -50.76 16.60
CA LYS A 992 -16.56 -49.98 16.16
C LYS A 992 -16.45 -48.51 16.57
N ALA A 993 -15.86 -48.24 17.75
CA ALA A 993 -15.65 -46.88 18.24
C ALA A 993 -14.67 -46.12 17.34
N ASP A 994 -13.59 -46.77 16.88
CA ASP A 994 -12.60 -46.15 15.97
C ASP A 994 -13.22 -45.83 14.62
N HIS A 995 -14.08 -46.69 14.08
CA HIS A 995 -14.82 -46.37 12.84
C HIS A 995 -15.81 -45.21 13.00
N THR A 996 -16.44 -45.07 14.17
CA THR A 996 -17.29 -43.91 14.46
C THR A 996 -16.43 -42.65 14.59
N TRP A 997 -15.32 -42.73 15.31
CA TRP A 997 -14.38 -41.63 15.51
C TRP A 997 -13.81 -41.13 14.18
N LEU A 998 -13.29 -42.03 13.32
CA LEU A 998 -12.76 -41.68 12.00
C LEU A 998 -13.81 -41.05 11.08
N ARG A 999 -15.08 -41.48 11.20
CA ARG A 999 -16.19 -40.85 10.49
C ARG A 999 -16.45 -39.43 11.00
N ARG A 1000 -16.47 -39.21 12.32
CA ARG A 1000 -16.64 -37.87 12.91
C ARG A 1000 -15.49 -36.95 12.53
N ALA A 1001 -14.26 -37.46 12.54
CA ALA A 1001 -13.09 -36.72 12.09
C ALA A 1001 -13.22 -36.29 10.62
N ALA A 1002 -13.59 -37.21 9.72
CA ALA A 1002 -13.81 -36.88 8.31
C ALA A 1002 -14.96 -35.86 8.10
N GLU A 1003 -16.02 -35.94 8.91
CA GLU A 1003 -17.14 -34.98 8.86
C GLU A 1003 -16.70 -33.59 9.33
N SER A 1004 -15.82 -33.53 10.33
CA SER A 1004 -15.19 -32.31 10.82
C SER A 1004 -14.19 -31.73 9.81
N ASP A 1005 -13.36 -32.57 9.17
CA ASP A 1005 -12.48 -32.16 8.07
C ASP A 1005 -13.26 -31.52 6.93
N ALA A 1006 -14.36 -32.16 6.51
CA ALA A 1006 -15.24 -31.62 5.49
C ALA A 1006 -15.82 -30.26 5.89
N HIS A 1007 -16.13 -30.07 7.17
CA HIS A 1007 -16.60 -28.79 7.69
C HIS A 1007 -15.51 -27.73 7.64
N ALA A 1008 -14.33 -28.01 8.18
CA ALA A 1008 -13.19 -27.10 8.21
C ALA A 1008 -12.74 -26.71 6.79
N MET A 1009 -12.68 -27.67 5.85
CA MET A 1009 -12.42 -27.38 4.43
C MET A 1009 -13.51 -26.51 3.81
N SER A 1010 -14.79 -26.73 4.12
CA SER A 1010 -15.89 -25.95 3.53
C SER A 1010 -16.04 -24.52 4.07
N THR A 1011 -15.49 -24.24 5.25
CA THR A 1011 -15.73 -22.98 5.99
C THR A 1011 -14.47 -22.17 6.22
N GLU A 1012 -13.29 -22.80 6.22
CA GLU A 1012 -12.02 -22.16 6.57
C GLU A 1012 -10.94 -22.46 5.53
N PHE A 1013 -10.53 -23.72 5.37
CA PHE A 1013 -9.30 -24.06 4.67
C PHE A 1013 -9.41 -24.18 3.14
N GLY A 1014 -10.60 -24.54 2.64
CA GLY A 1014 -10.85 -24.74 1.20
C GLY A 1014 -11.41 -23.50 0.50
N ILE A 1015 -11.50 -22.37 1.20
CA ILE A 1015 -11.99 -21.09 0.67
C ILE A 1015 -10.97 -19.98 0.93
N GLU A 1016 -11.11 -18.90 0.18
CA GLU A 1016 -10.32 -17.69 0.35
C GLU A 1016 -11.11 -16.66 1.17
N HIS A 1017 -10.43 -15.96 2.08
CA HIS A 1017 -11.04 -14.99 2.98
C HIS A 1017 -10.46 -13.61 2.73
N ASP A 1018 -11.30 -12.64 2.39
CA ASP A 1018 -10.95 -11.22 2.45
C ASP A 1018 -11.78 -10.58 3.58
N LYS A 1019 -11.19 -10.50 4.78
CA LYS A 1019 -11.89 -10.04 5.99
C LYS A 1019 -12.02 -8.52 6.04
N THR A 1020 -11.10 -7.81 5.39
CA THR A 1020 -11.07 -6.35 5.36
C THR A 1020 -11.92 -5.79 4.23
N ALA A 1021 -12.01 -6.50 3.11
CA ALA A 1021 -12.88 -6.18 1.97
C ALA A 1021 -12.76 -4.73 1.50
N LEU A 1022 -11.53 -4.20 1.48
CA LEU A 1022 -11.26 -2.87 0.94
C LEU A 1022 -11.61 -2.86 -0.54
N VAL A 1023 -12.18 -1.76 -1.01
CA VAL A 1023 -12.58 -1.61 -2.40
C VAL A 1023 -11.35 -1.45 -3.29
N VAL A 1024 -10.34 -0.74 -2.81
CA VAL A 1024 -9.12 -0.38 -3.56
C VAL A 1024 -8.03 -1.45 -3.54
N GLU A 1025 -8.13 -2.43 -2.65
CA GLU A 1025 -7.10 -3.45 -2.44
C GLU A 1025 -7.72 -4.75 -1.92
N SER A 1026 -7.61 -5.83 -2.69
CA SER A 1026 -8.01 -7.15 -2.22
C SER A 1026 -6.93 -7.74 -1.33
N ASN A 1027 -7.33 -8.25 -0.17
CA ASN A 1027 -6.46 -8.79 0.87
C ASN A 1027 -6.91 -10.20 1.26
N VAL A 1028 -6.51 -11.15 0.43
CA VAL A 1028 -6.91 -12.54 0.53
C VAL A 1028 -6.00 -13.31 1.48
N PHE A 1029 -6.59 -13.94 2.49
CA PHE A 1029 -5.98 -14.99 3.29
C PHE A 1029 -6.47 -16.36 2.80
N ARG A 1030 -5.54 -17.28 2.54
CA ARG A 1030 -5.85 -18.64 2.07
C ARG A 1030 -4.88 -19.67 2.64
N TYR A 1031 -5.22 -20.93 2.45
CA TYR A 1031 -4.39 -22.07 2.82
C TYR A 1031 -3.96 -22.85 1.56
N ARG A 1032 -2.69 -23.26 1.50
CA ARG A 1032 -2.13 -24.08 0.43
C ARG A 1032 -1.70 -25.44 0.97
N PRO A 1033 -1.82 -26.52 0.19
CA PRO A 1033 -1.16 -27.78 0.54
C PRO A 1033 0.35 -27.59 0.73
N LEU A 1034 0.99 -28.47 1.50
CA LEU A 1034 2.45 -28.46 1.62
C LEU A 1034 3.13 -28.59 0.24
N LEU A 1035 4.30 -27.94 0.09
CA LEU A 1035 5.10 -28.01 -1.14
C LEU A 1035 5.71 -29.40 -1.37
N GLU A 1036 6.03 -30.09 -0.28
CA GLU A 1036 6.55 -31.46 -0.27
C GLU A 1036 5.60 -32.37 0.54
N PRO A 1037 5.62 -33.70 0.31
CA PRO A 1037 4.83 -34.62 1.12
C PRO A 1037 5.10 -34.44 2.63
N LEU A 1038 4.05 -34.49 3.45
CA LEU A 1038 4.21 -34.51 4.90
C LEU A 1038 4.92 -35.82 5.28
N ARG A 1039 6.11 -35.70 5.90
CA ARG A 1039 6.81 -36.86 6.43
C ARG A 1039 6.12 -37.31 7.69
N VAL A 1040 5.65 -38.55 7.72
CA VAL A 1040 4.99 -39.16 8.88
C VAL A 1040 5.89 -40.26 9.41
N ARG A 1041 6.38 -40.13 10.64
CA ARG A 1041 7.11 -41.19 11.33
C ARG A 1041 6.20 -41.91 12.32
N VAL A 1042 6.04 -43.21 12.14
CA VAL A 1042 5.19 -44.06 12.97
C VAL A 1042 6.06 -44.87 13.93
N HIS A 1043 5.85 -44.69 15.23
CA HIS A 1043 6.56 -45.40 16.30
C HIS A 1043 5.74 -46.58 16.86
N TYR A 1044 6.37 -47.40 17.70
CA TYR A 1044 5.80 -48.68 18.16
C TYR A 1044 4.52 -48.55 19.00
N ASP A 1045 4.30 -47.41 19.63
CA ASP A 1045 3.12 -47.07 20.45
C ASP A 1045 2.03 -46.31 19.65
N ALA A 1046 2.23 -46.13 18.34
CA ALA A 1046 1.24 -45.52 17.47
C ALA A 1046 -0.03 -46.38 17.34
N THR A 1047 -1.19 -45.74 17.34
CA THR A 1047 -2.44 -46.45 17.09
C THR A 1047 -2.76 -46.56 15.60
N PRO A 1048 -3.33 -47.69 15.13
CA PRO A 1048 -3.83 -47.83 13.77
C PRO A 1048 -4.79 -46.71 13.35
N ARG A 1049 -5.63 -46.25 14.30
CA ARG A 1049 -6.57 -45.15 14.09
C ARG A 1049 -5.86 -43.84 13.74
N SER A 1050 -4.77 -43.50 14.44
CA SER A 1050 -4.03 -42.25 14.21
C SER A 1050 -3.43 -42.18 12.80
N VAL A 1051 -2.86 -43.29 12.32
CA VAL A 1051 -2.30 -43.36 10.94
C VAL A 1051 -3.40 -43.16 9.89
N LEU A 1052 -4.55 -43.84 10.06
CA LEU A 1052 -5.68 -43.71 9.15
C LEU A 1052 -6.33 -42.32 9.20
N ARG A 1053 -6.32 -41.66 10.36
CA ARG A 1053 -6.77 -40.27 10.48
C ARG A 1053 -5.95 -39.36 9.58
N LEU A 1054 -4.61 -39.44 9.64
CA LEU A 1054 -3.75 -38.60 8.81
C LEU A 1054 -4.00 -38.87 7.33
N ARG A 1055 -4.29 -40.12 6.94
CA ARG A 1055 -4.69 -40.45 5.56
C ARG A 1055 -6.00 -39.75 5.16
N LEU A 1056 -6.99 -39.65 6.07
CA LEU A 1056 -8.22 -38.88 5.83
C LEU A 1056 -7.93 -37.36 5.71
N ALA A 1057 -7.11 -36.81 6.61
CA ALA A 1057 -6.68 -35.41 6.59
C ALA A 1057 -6.00 -35.06 5.26
N ALA A 1058 -5.02 -35.87 4.87
CA ALA A 1058 -4.25 -35.74 3.65
C ALA A 1058 -5.15 -35.74 2.41
N ALA A 1059 -6.11 -36.67 2.37
CA ALA A 1059 -7.10 -36.74 1.30
C ALA A 1059 -8.03 -35.51 1.27
N ALA A 1060 -8.37 -34.93 2.43
CA ALA A 1060 -9.21 -33.74 2.51
C ALA A 1060 -8.47 -32.47 2.03
N CYS A 1061 -7.20 -32.29 2.40
CA CYS A 1061 -6.39 -31.13 2.05
C CYS A 1061 -5.65 -31.26 0.71
N GLY A 1062 -5.54 -32.45 0.15
CA GLY A 1062 -4.75 -32.71 -1.06
C GLY A 1062 -3.23 -32.73 -0.82
N THR A 1063 -2.79 -32.98 0.41
CA THR A 1063 -1.36 -33.12 0.76
C THR A 1063 -0.95 -34.57 0.67
N GLU A 1064 0.19 -34.86 0.03
CA GLU A 1064 0.75 -36.22 -0.01
C GLU A 1064 1.42 -36.58 1.32
N LEU A 1065 1.49 -37.88 1.65
CA LEU A 1065 2.15 -38.39 2.85
C LEU A 1065 3.33 -39.29 2.46
N ASP A 1066 4.50 -39.09 3.08
CA ASP A 1066 5.59 -40.07 3.13
C ASP A 1066 5.56 -40.76 4.50
N ILE A 1067 4.92 -41.92 4.57
CA ILE A 1067 4.75 -42.66 5.82
C ILE A 1067 5.90 -43.65 5.99
N THR A 1068 6.66 -43.49 7.07
CA THR A 1068 7.80 -44.33 7.40
C THR A 1068 7.61 -45.02 8.76
N ALA A 1069 8.12 -46.25 8.87
CA ALA A 1069 8.09 -47.03 10.10
C ALA A 1069 9.28 -48.00 10.15
N ALA A 1070 9.68 -48.40 11.37
CA ALA A 1070 10.59 -49.53 11.54
C ALA A 1070 9.91 -50.84 11.12
N HIS A 1071 10.69 -51.88 10.81
CA HIS A 1071 10.18 -53.14 10.25
C HIS A 1071 9.10 -53.79 11.12
N ASP A 1072 9.35 -53.90 12.43
CA ASP A 1072 8.44 -54.45 13.43
C ASP A 1072 7.15 -53.64 13.58
N VAL A 1073 7.25 -52.31 13.56
CA VAL A 1073 6.09 -51.41 13.58
C VAL A 1073 5.26 -51.59 12.29
N ALA A 1074 5.91 -51.58 11.13
CA ALA A 1074 5.25 -51.79 9.85
C ALA A 1074 4.58 -53.17 9.75
N GLU A 1075 5.20 -54.22 10.29
CA GLU A 1075 4.61 -55.56 10.36
C GLU A 1075 3.36 -55.57 11.26
N SER A 1076 3.42 -54.91 12.42
CA SER A 1076 2.27 -54.81 13.35
C SER A 1076 1.09 -54.03 12.79
N LEU A 1077 1.35 -53.09 11.87
CA LEU A 1077 0.37 -52.22 11.22
C LEU A 1077 0.03 -52.63 9.78
N GLY A 1078 0.63 -53.72 9.28
CA GLY A 1078 0.68 -54.10 7.85
C GLY A 1078 -0.67 -54.38 7.20
N GLU A 1079 -1.74 -54.54 7.99
CA GLU A 1079 -3.10 -54.73 7.48
C GLU A 1079 -3.85 -53.43 7.19
N LEU A 1080 -3.29 -52.24 7.46
CA LEU A 1080 -4.00 -50.96 7.32
C LEU A 1080 -4.22 -50.46 5.87
N GLY A 1081 -3.83 -51.25 4.86
CA GLY A 1081 -4.00 -50.88 3.45
C GLY A 1081 -3.32 -49.56 3.09
N THR A 1082 -2.23 -49.22 3.78
CA THR A 1082 -1.46 -47.98 3.64
C THR A 1082 0.00 -48.35 3.37
N ALA A 1083 0.55 -47.92 2.25
CA ALA A 1083 1.95 -48.20 1.92
C ALA A 1083 2.87 -47.44 2.87
N MET A 1084 3.75 -48.16 3.57
CA MET A 1084 4.75 -47.60 4.47
C MET A 1084 6.14 -47.95 3.96
N ARG A 1085 7.04 -46.97 3.97
CA ARG A 1085 8.46 -47.18 3.67
C ARG A 1085 9.14 -47.70 4.94
N ILE A 1086 9.65 -48.93 4.87
CA ILE A 1086 10.36 -49.58 5.98
C ILE A 1086 11.77 -49.02 6.06
N ILE A 1087 12.08 -48.33 7.16
CA ILE A 1087 13.38 -47.72 7.44
C ILE A 1087 13.61 -47.68 8.95
N SER A 1088 14.83 -47.98 9.39
CA SER A 1088 15.19 -47.95 10.81
C SER A 1088 15.10 -46.51 11.36
N ASP A 1089 14.95 -46.34 12.68
CA ASP A 1089 14.94 -45.00 13.28
C ASP A 1089 16.25 -44.25 13.03
N ALA A 1090 17.39 -44.96 13.06
CA ALA A 1090 18.70 -44.38 12.82
C ALA A 1090 18.86 -43.88 11.37
N ASP A 1091 18.50 -44.71 10.38
CA ASP A 1091 18.58 -44.33 8.97
C ASP A 1091 17.60 -43.18 8.64
N PHE A 1092 16.42 -43.17 9.27
CA PHE A 1092 15.46 -42.09 9.11
C PHE A 1092 15.96 -40.77 9.72
N ALA A 1093 16.59 -40.82 10.89
CA ALA A 1093 17.23 -39.64 11.49
C ALA A 1093 18.37 -39.12 10.59
N GLU A 1094 19.20 -40.00 10.01
CA GLU A 1094 20.23 -39.60 9.04
C GLU A 1094 19.61 -38.91 7.80
N GLU A 1095 18.53 -39.48 7.25
CA GLU A 1095 17.77 -38.88 6.15
C GLU A 1095 17.20 -37.49 6.51
N VAL A 1096 16.66 -37.33 7.72
CA VAL A 1096 16.16 -36.03 8.21
C VAL A 1096 17.29 -35.02 8.38
N SER A 1097 18.46 -35.44 8.84
CA SER A 1097 19.59 -34.53 9.10
C SER A 1097 20.19 -33.91 7.83
N THR A 1098 20.04 -34.59 6.69
CA THR A 1098 20.59 -34.18 5.39
C THR A 1098 19.55 -33.57 4.45
N ALA A 1099 18.27 -33.62 4.82
CA ALA A 1099 17.18 -33.07 4.04
C ALA A 1099 17.08 -31.54 4.13
N ALA A 1100 16.36 -30.94 3.18
CA ALA A 1100 15.84 -29.59 3.35
C ALA A 1100 14.88 -29.55 4.56
N SER A 1101 14.75 -28.38 5.19
CA SER A 1101 13.83 -28.18 6.31
C SER A 1101 12.39 -28.57 5.92
N ALA A 1102 11.81 -29.50 6.67
CA ALA A 1102 10.47 -30.03 6.42
C ALA A 1102 9.64 -30.12 7.70
N ARG A 1103 8.33 -30.33 7.55
CA ARG A 1103 7.44 -30.75 8.65
C ARG A 1103 7.45 -32.27 8.77
N ILE A 1104 7.61 -32.76 9.99
CA ILE A 1104 7.61 -34.18 10.32
C ILE A 1104 6.52 -34.42 11.36
N ARG A 1105 5.46 -35.15 11.00
CA ARG A 1105 4.44 -35.60 11.96
C ARG A 1105 4.94 -36.88 12.62
N SER A 1106 5.18 -36.84 13.92
CA SER A 1106 5.53 -38.04 14.69
C SER A 1106 4.27 -38.59 15.35
N ILE A 1107 4.01 -39.89 15.17
CA ILE A 1107 2.91 -40.60 15.83
C ILE A 1107 3.52 -41.59 16.81
N GLY A 1108 3.19 -41.44 18.09
CA GLY A 1108 3.82 -42.19 19.17
C GLY A 1108 5.09 -41.51 19.67
N SER A 1109 5.89 -42.24 20.45
CA SER A 1109 7.05 -41.70 21.16
C SER A 1109 8.28 -41.67 20.26
N ALA A 1110 8.66 -40.50 19.77
CA ALA A 1110 9.87 -40.30 18.99
C ALA A 1110 11.16 -40.42 19.84
N PRO A 1111 12.22 -41.06 19.30
CA PRO A 1111 13.53 -41.13 19.94
C PRO A 1111 14.26 -39.78 19.87
N ASP A 1112 15.20 -39.53 20.77
CA ASP A 1112 15.91 -38.25 20.90
C ASP A 1112 16.73 -37.92 19.64
N GLU A 1113 17.29 -38.94 19.00
CA GLU A 1113 18.10 -38.85 17.78
C GLU A 1113 17.33 -38.19 16.63
N LEU A 1114 16.00 -38.38 16.57
CA LEU A 1114 15.17 -37.72 15.55
C LEU A 1114 15.09 -36.21 15.78
N TYR A 1115 14.99 -35.77 17.04
CA TYR A 1115 14.98 -34.35 17.38
C TYR A 1115 16.33 -33.69 17.07
N GLU A 1116 17.43 -34.35 17.41
CA GLU A 1116 18.79 -33.89 17.09
C GLU A 1116 18.98 -33.74 15.57
N ALA A 1117 18.55 -34.73 14.79
CA ALA A 1117 18.56 -34.66 13.33
C ALA A 1117 17.72 -33.48 12.79
N ALA A 1118 16.55 -33.24 13.37
CA ALA A 1118 15.68 -32.13 12.97
C ALA A 1118 16.28 -30.76 13.31
N VAL A 1119 17.13 -30.65 14.34
CA VAL A 1119 17.89 -29.41 14.60
C VAL A 1119 18.88 -29.13 13.46
N ILE A 1120 19.59 -30.15 12.99
CA ILE A 1120 20.62 -30.01 11.94
C ILE A 1120 19.99 -29.50 10.63
N SER A 1121 18.90 -30.13 10.17
CA SER A 1121 18.22 -29.72 8.94
C SER A 1121 17.31 -28.50 9.10
N GLY A 1122 17.00 -28.09 10.33
CA GLY A 1122 15.99 -27.06 10.62
C GLY A 1122 14.55 -27.56 10.55
N SER A 1123 14.33 -28.85 10.29
CA SER A 1123 13.00 -29.48 10.23
C SER A 1123 12.23 -29.36 11.55
N THR A 1124 10.91 -29.32 11.48
CA THR A 1124 10.02 -29.23 12.65
C THR A 1124 9.34 -30.56 12.90
N ILE A 1125 9.46 -31.08 14.12
CA ILE A 1125 8.73 -32.27 14.57
C ILE A 1125 7.43 -31.81 15.22
N LEU A 1126 6.32 -32.36 14.73
CA LEU A 1126 4.96 -32.13 15.22
C LEU A 1126 4.50 -33.39 15.95
N ASP A 1127 4.65 -33.40 17.26
CA ASP A 1127 4.50 -34.55 18.15
C ASP A 1127 3.27 -34.50 19.07
N GLN A 1128 2.40 -33.50 18.91
CA GLN A 1128 1.12 -33.45 19.64
C GLN A 1128 0.20 -34.62 19.25
N ASP A 1129 -0.78 -34.94 20.09
CA ASP A 1129 -1.76 -35.99 19.81
C ASP A 1129 -2.49 -35.77 18.48
N VAL A 1130 -2.93 -36.87 17.85
CA VAL A 1130 -3.73 -36.83 16.62
C VAL A 1130 -5.20 -36.62 16.98
N LEU A 1131 -5.80 -35.54 16.51
CA LEU A 1131 -7.15 -35.11 16.88
C LEU A 1131 -8.21 -35.45 15.83
N ALA A 1132 -9.47 -35.66 16.25
CA ALA A 1132 -10.59 -35.74 15.33
C ALA A 1132 -10.94 -34.38 14.72
N ASP A 1133 -10.68 -33.29 15.44
CA ASP A 1133 -11.04 -31.94 15.04
C ASP A 1133 -10.27 -31.50 13.79
N GLY A 1134 -10.99 -31.34 12.68
CA GLY A 1134 -10.44 -30.90 11.42
C GLY A 1134 -9.87 -29.48 11.49
N HIS A 1135 -10.40 -28.59 12.33
CA HIS A 1135 -9.87 -27.23 12.44
C HIS A 1135 -8.46 -27.17 13.02
N ARG A 1136 -8.01 -28.22 13.73
CA ARG A 1136 -6.67 -28.28 14.32
C ARG A 1136 -5.76 -29.22 13.55
N GLU A 1137 -6.23 -30.43 13.25
CA GLU A 1137 -5.36 -31.48 12.69
C GLU A 1137 -5.07 -31.31 11.18
N LEU A 1138 -5.79 -30.45 10.47
CA LEU A 1138 -5.47 -30.12 9.08
C LEU A 1138 -4.34 -29.08 8.95
N LEU A 1139 -4.11 -28.22 9.95
CA LEU A 1139 -3.08 -27.16 9.92
C LEU A 1139 -1.66 -27.67 9.66
N PRO A 1140 -1.19 -28.80 10.25
CA PRO A 1140 0.11 -29.40 9.90
C PRO A 1140 0.32 -29.65 8.40
N MET A 1141 -0.77 -29.86 7.65
CA MET A 1141 -0.77 -30.16 6.21
C MET A 1141 -1.00 -28.93 5.33
N LEU A 1142 -1.11 -27.75 5.93
CA LEU A 1142 -1.44 -26.52 5.23
C LEU A 1142 -0.40 -25.43 5.50
N LEU A 1143 -0.15 -24.62 4.47
CA LEU A 1143 0.65 -23.41 4.51
C LEU A 1143 -0.29 -22.21 4.39
N GLU A 1144 -0.26 -21.33 5.39
CA GLU A 1144 -1.01 -20.09 5.31
C GLU A 1144 -0.36 -19.15 4.29
N GLN A 1145 -1.19 -18.41 3.54
CA GLN A 1145 -0.75 -17.44 2.55
C GLN A 1145 -1.62 -16.19 2.59
N ALA A 1146 -0.99 -15.02 2.62
CA ALA A 1146 -1.65 -13.75 2.37
C ALA A 1146 -1.32 -13.27 0.95
N ILE A 1147 -2.31 -12.82 0.21
CA ILE A 1147 -2.18 -12.26 -1.14
C ILE A 1147 -2.85 -10.90 -1.15
N SER A 1148 -2.06 -9.85 -1.39
CA SER A 1148 -2.56 -8.49 -1.50
C SER A 1148 -2.46 -8.00 -2.94
N THR A 1149 -3.56 -7.53 -3.51
CA THR A 1149 -3.67 -7.10 -4.91
C THR A 1149 -4.26 -5.71 -4.99
N THR A 1150 -3.56 -4.79 -5.65
CA THR A 1150 -4.12 -3.48 -6.00
C THR A 1150 -5.27 -3.68 -6.98
N GLU A 1151 -6.49 -3.24 -6.63
CA GLU A 1151 -7.69 -3.43 -7.45
C GLU A 1151 -7.99 -2.23 -8.37
N HIS A 1152 -7.29 -1.11 -8.17
CA HIS A 1152 -7.48 0.11 -8.92
C HIS A 1152 -6.38 0.37 -9.93
N ARG A 1153 -6.71 1.09 -11.00
CA ARG A 1153 -5.72 1.68 -11.92
C ARG A 1153 -5.82 3.21 -11.83
N PHE A 1154 -4.91 3.80 -11.06
CA PHE A 1154 -4.95 5.23 -10.69
C PHE A 1154 -6.27 5.66 -10.02
N GLY A 1155 -6.81 4.82 -9.13
CA GLY A 1155 -8.07 5.06 -8.42
C GLY A 1155 -9.32 4.60 -9.20
N TYR A 1156 -9.22 4.34 -10.50
CA TYR A 1156 -10.32 3.77 -11.28
C TYR A 1156 -10.44 2.26 -11.03
N ILE A 1157 -11.63 1.84 -10.60
CA ILE A 1157 -12.02 0.44 -10.39
C ILE A 1157 -13.19 0.12 -11.33
N HIS A 1158 -13.05 -0.96 -12.10
CA HIS A 1158 -14.05 -1.37 -13.09
C HIS A 1158 -15.40 -1.67 -12.43
N GLY A 1159 -16.48 -1.07 -12.94
CA GLY A 1159 -17.86 -1.34 -12.51
C GLY A 1159 -18.25 -0.77 -11.15
N LEU A 1160 -17.31 -0.21 -10.39
CA LEU A 1160 -17.53 0.41 -9.07
C LEU A 1160 -17.26 1.93 -9.08
N THR A 1161 -16.54 2.44 -10.08
CA THR A 1161 -16.29 3.88 -10.23
C THR A 1161 -17.44 4.53 -11.01
N PRO A 1162 -18.06 5.62 -10.50
CA PRO A 1162 -19.27 6.24 -11.08
C PRO A 1162 -19.13 6.85 -12.48
#